data_AF-A0A9P8W515-F1
#
_entry.id   AF-A0A9P8W515-F1
#
_cell.length_a   1.000
_cell.length_b   1.000
_cell.length_c   1.000
_cell.angle_alpha   90.00
_cell.angle_beta   90.00
_cell.angle_gamma   90.00
#
_symmetry.space_group_name_H-M   'P 1'
#
loop_
_entity.id
_entity.type
_entity.pdbx_description
1 polymer ?
#
loop_
_entity_poly.entity_id
_entity_poly.type
_entity_poly.pdbx_seq_one_letter_code
_entity_poly.pdbx_strand_id
1 'polypeptide(L)'
;MPALMIYGATGYTGRLATFHAKKLGIDFVLAGRTEATVKDFSSHLNAPYRVFDVTNSELVDLALENLDSEAKEAKVMLLPGCGGSVAMLGCLAGHVVDQVAAPTNIDIALFVAGSISRGSAISAAENLTTECLQRVDGRLTAQNTGDTLQFDFNDGKGPVAAYPVTLPDLITIWRSTNVANIRTFVHVTGNAFLVESTVNMPDGPTAEQREASPYHAAVIVTTADGAVKQAVLHTVNGYTFTSIASVEAAKMVLGGRFVEGFQTPADVFGNDFLRKQGAEGSFAESVRHCICELRLIDEIFTWSVTMNSNGQPIPVFAELTAIASAGMASQTDPLTCFRCSQRFTQKSSLVRHSKRCLNNIKPPSRQKACRQCSASKLRCDLQQPSCGRCQTRVLRCEFVSRESITASASTQGDTLGTDEHLHRDGGELNEPASSPGNESPEAASSPAAERIPPRLVISDHRRQVLLGTAPSAPSSDVVVKHTMHFVIRVLKSWPRLMAAHDTDQLPPILHRLQLSEGVPTPLANCYTLVKMWAGHTDGSRSLVRDTILQEVRRLLDEHSSYNKSDLLATAQSILVLLTILLFGIGQTDNLRHPVDAQLLVGAWDVKHHLAATGLFLEQESNQTIPPWKQWAIVSSKRRTIIAFHHLEWAWSILHGYPTLTCFELGPLPAPAPRYLWRETNEKAWKRLYDEWLRQWKDGSYKMAEFFEINPGGSLDERSEMWLAEADEFGMMLMAEGKYKGPLVFTVLCL
;
A
#
# COMPACT_ATOMS: atom_id res chain seq x y z
N MET A 1 -41.90 0.94 11.78
CA MET A 1 -41.03 -0.13 12.32
C MET A 1 -39.60 0.25 12.00
N PRO A 2 -38.64 0.12 12.94
CA PRO A 2 -37.24 0.38 12.62
C PRO A 2 -36.80 -0.64 11.56
N ALA A 3 -36.34 -0.13 10.42
CA ALA A 3 -35.86 -0.97 9.32
C ALA A 3 -34.35 -1.16 9.50
N LEU A 4 -33.88 -2.41 9.53
CA LEU A 4 -32.45 -2.72 9.51
C LEU A 4 -31.90 -2.40 8.11
N MET A 5 -30.78 -1.68 8.03
CA MET A 5 -30.03 -1.53 6.79
C MET A 5 -28.70 -2.27 6.91
N ILE A 6 -28.38 -3.10 5.92
CA ILE A 6 -27.09 -3.78 5.82
C ILE A 6 -26.31 -3.12 4.67
N TYR A 7 -25.43 -2.19 5.02
CA TYR A 7 -24.51 -1.56 4.08
C TYR A 7 -23.27 -2.45 3.88
N GLY A 8 -22.80 -2.61 2.64
CA GLY A 8 -21.69 -3.52 2.32
C GLY A 8 -22.09 -5.01 2.23
N ALA A 9 -23.38 -5.30 2.03
CA ALA A 9 -23.94 -6.65 1.99
C ALA A 9 -23.33 -7.58 0.92
N THR A 10 -22.71 -7.00 -0.12
CA THR A 10 -22.05 -7.73 -1.21
C THR A 10 -20.62 -8.17 -0.88
N GLY A 11 -20.08 -7.81 0.29
CA GLY A 11 -18.80 -8.33 0.80
C GLY A 11 -18.93 -9.71 1.43
N TYR A 12 -17.81 -10.40 1.67
CA TYR A 12 -17.80 -11.75 2.24
C TYR A 12 -18.55 -11.84 3.59
N THR A 13 -18.18 -11.02 4.57
CA THR A 13 -18.85 -10.98 5.89
C THR A 13 -20.28 -10.45 5.78
N GLY A 14 -20.50 -9.45 4.92
CA GLY A 14 -21.84 -8.88 4.66
C GLY A 14 -22.83 -9.92 4.15
N ARG A 15 -22.39 -10.82 3.26
CA ARG A 15 -23.20 -11.95 2.80
C ARG A 15 -23.57 -12.89 3.95
N LEU A 16 -22.61 -13.27 4.80
CA LEU A 16 -22.87 -14.14 5.96
C LEU A 16 -23.87 -13.51 6.92
N ALA A 17 -23.72 -12.21 7.23
CA ALA A 17 -24.65 -11.47 8.08
C ALA A 17 -26.05 -11.41 7.47
N THR A 18 -26.14 -11.16 6.16
CA THR A 18 -27.41 -11.11 5.43
C THR A 18 -28.15 -12.46 5.47
N PHE A 19 -27.43 -13.57 5.25
CA PHE A 19 -28.02 -14.91 5.35
C PHE A 19 -28.48 -15.22 6.78
N HIS A 20 -27.73 -14.81 7.81
CA HIS A 20 -28.13 -14.99 9.20
C HIS A 20 -29.36 -14.15 9.57
N ALA A 21 -29.41 -12.87 9.17
CA ALA A 21 -30.56 -12.00 9.37
C ALA A 21 -31.84 -12.59 8.73
N LYS A 22 -31.73 -13.12 7.50
CA LYS A 22 -32.83 -13.79 6.81
C LYS A 22 -33.28 -15.05 7.54
N LYS A 23 -32.35 -15.85 8.07
CA LYS A 23 -32.68 -17.06 8.86
C LYS A 23 -33.46 -16.72 10.14
N LEU A 24 -33.20 -15.56 10.74
CA LEU A 24 -33.91 -15.07 11.93
C LEU A 24 -35.25 -14.39 11.61
N GLY A 25 -35.60 -14.23 10.33
CA GLY A 25 -36.83 -13.56 9.91
C GLY A 25 -36.83 -12.05 10.18
N ILE A 26 -35.65 -11.41 10.20
CA ILE A 26 -35.53 -9.96 10.38
C ILE A 26 -35.74 -9.26 9.04
N ASP A 27 -36.59 -8.23 9.01
CA ASP A 27 -36.79 -7.39 7.83
C ASP A 27 -35.62 -6.41 7.66
N PHE A 28 -34.99 -6.39 6.48
CA PHE A 28 -33.86 -5.52 6.19
C PHE A 28 -33.84 -4.95 4.76
N VAL A 29 -33.09 -3.86 4.59
CA VAL A 29 -32.75 -3.20 3.32
C VAL A 29 -31.26 -3.40 3.04
N LEU A 30 -30.90 -3.78 1.82
CA LEU A 30 -29.50 -3.86 1.40
C LEU A 30 -29.00 -2.49 0.93
N ALA A 31 -27.76 -2.14 1.25
CA ALA A 31 -27.15 -0.93 0.72
C ALA A 31 -25.69 -1.13 0.32
N GLY A 32 -25.22 -0.30 -0.62
CA GLY A 32 -23.82 -0.31 -1.04
C GLY A 32 -23.52 0.64 -2.20
N ARG A 33 -22.26 0.66 -2.61
CA ARG A 33 -21.71 1.65 -3.55
C ARG A 33 -22.04 1.36 -5.02
N THR A 34 -22.00 0.09 -5.41
CA THR A 34 -22.13 -0.31 -6.82
C THR A 34 -23.53 -0.84 -7.07
N GLU A 35 -24.33 -0.08 -7.82
CA GLU A 35 -25.73 -0.43 -8.08
C GLU A 35 -25.89 -1.84 -8.68
N ALA A 36 -25.06 -2.20 -9.66
CA ALA A 36 -25.15 -3.48 -10.33
C ALA A 36 -25.02 -4.67 -9.36
N THR A 37 -24.07 -4.63 -8.41
CA THR A 37 -23.81 -5.73 -7.48
C THR A 37 -24.86 -5.80 -6.37
N VAL A 38 -25.30 -4.65 -5.86
CA VAL A 38 -26.32 -4.57 -4.81
C VAL A 38 -27.68 -5.02 -5.36
N LYS A 39 -28.03 -4.61 -6.58
CA LYS A 39 -29.27 -4.99 -7.26
C LYS A 39 -29.35 -6.49 -7.52
N ASP A 40 -28.28 -7.09 -8.05
CA ASP A 40 -28.21 -8.52 -8.29
C ASP A 40 -28.39 -9.33 -7.00
N PHE A 41 -27.65 -8.97 -5.93
CA PHE A 41 -27.74 -9.68 -4.66
C PHE A 41 -29.11 -9.49 -3.96
N SER A 42 -29.70 -8.30 -4.05
CA SER A 42 -31.04 -8.03 -3.50
C SER A 42 -32.15 -8.88 -4.14
N SER A 43 -32.02 -9.14 -5.45
CA SER A 43 -32.97 -9.94 -6.23
C SER A 43 -32.98 -11.41 -5.77
N HIS A 44 -31.80 -11.97 -5.46
CA HIS A 44 -31.67 -13.34 -4.93
C HIS A 44 -32.32 -13.50 -3.54
N LEU A 45 -32.42 -12.41 -2.77
CA LEU A 45 -32.91 -12.43 -1.40
C LEU A 45 -34.37 -11.98 -1.26
N ASN A 46 -34.95 -11.39 -2.31
CA ASN A 46 -36.23 -10.70 -2.29
C ASN A 46 -36.28 -9.58 -1.22
N ALA A 47 -35.23 -8.75 -1.18
CA ALA A 47 -35.09 -7.65 -0.25
C ALA A 47 -34.98 -6.30 -0.98
N PRO A 48 -35.50 -5.19 -0.42
CA PRO A 48 -35.30 -3.85 -0.98
C PRO A 48 -33.82 -3.42 -0.92
N TYR A 49 -33.40 -2.53 -1.83
CA TYR A 49 -32.04 -2.00 -1.85
C TYR A 49 -31.93 -0.48 -1.99
N ARG A 50 -30.78 0.08 -1.58
CA ARG A 50 -30.39 1.48 -1.78
C ARG A 50 -28.93 1.57 -2.24
N VAL A 51 -28.62 2.59 -3.03
CA VAL A 51 -27.25 2.84 -3.51
C VAL A 51 -26.83 4.22 -3.07
N PHE A 52 -25.72 4.28 -2.33
CA PHE A 52 -25.08 5.53 -1.93
C PHE A 52 -23.64 5.21 -1.53
N ASP A 53 -22.76 6.21 -1.61
CA ASP A 53 -21.39 6.09 -1.15
C ASP A 53 -21.25 6.62 0.28
N VAL A 54 -20.29 6.08 1.01
CA VAL A 54 -19.91 6.52 2.35
C VAL A 54 -18.44 6.88 2.27
N THR A 55 -18.16 8.16 2.00
CA THR A 55 -16.78 8.66 1.91
C THR A 55 -16.23 8.90 3.32
N ASN A 56 -14.98 8.47 3.54
CA ASN A 56 -14.14 8.73 4.73
C ASN A 56 -14.32 7.76 5.93
N SER A 57 -13.56 6.66 5.93
CA SER A 57 -13.70 5.55 6.90
C SER A 57 -12.50 5.28 7.81
N GLU A 58 -11.51 6.16 7.90
CA GLU A 58 -10.22 5.81 8.54
C GLU A 58 -10.15 6.08 10.05
N LEU A 59 -11.17 6.69 10.66
CA LEU A 59 -11.24 6.93 12.10
C LEU A 59 -12.66 6.78 12.64
N VAL A 60 -13.47 5.87 12.11
CA VAL A 60 -14.92 5.94 12.36
C VAL A 60 -15.28 5.78 13.83
N ASP A 61 -14.62 4.92 14.61
CA ASP A 61 -14.94 4.81 16.04
C ASP A 61 -14.57 6.08 16.82
N LEU A 62 -13.43 6.71 16.51
CA LEU A 62 -13.01 7.97 17.13
C LEU A 62 -13.85 9.17 16.64
N ALA A 63 -14.23 9.17 15.37
CA ALA A 63 -15.05 10.20 14.76
C ALA A 63 -16.50 10.10 15.25
N LEU A 64 -17.05 8.88 15.34
CA LEU A 64 -18.37 8.64 15.92
C LEU A 64 -18.38 8.95 17.42
N GLU A 65 -17.29 8.68 18.14
CA GLU A 65 -17.17 9.07 19.55
C GLU A 65 -17.29 10.59 19.70
N ASN A 66 -16.67 11.37 18.80
CA ASN A 66 -16.80 12.83 18.79
C ASN A 66 -18.21 13.33 18.40
N LEU A 67 -19.07 12.47 17.85
CA LEU A 67 -20.45 12.78 17.46
C LEU A 67 -21.48 12.36 18.51
N ASP A 68 -21.05 11.96 19.71
CA ASP A 68 -21.93 11.48 20.78
C ASP A 68 -23.03 12.51 21.14
N SER A 69 -22.67 13.79 21.19
CA SER A 69 -23.62 14.86 21.56
C SER A 69 -24.65 15.10 20.46
N GLU A 70 -24.22 15.20 19.21
CA GLU A 70 -25.10 15.36 18.04
C GLU A 70 -26.02 14.15 17.86
N ALA A 71 -25.50 12.94 18.09
CA ALA A 71 -26.30 11.72 18.04
C ALA A 71 -27.38 11.69 19.14
N LYS A 72 -27.06 12.12 20.36
CA LYS A 72 -28.06 12.28 21.44
C LYS A 72 -29.13 13.29 21.08
N GLU A 73 -28.74 14.47 20.59
CA GLU A 73 -29.69 15.50 20.15
C GLU A 73 -30.61 15.00 19.03
N ALA A 74 -30.07 14.22 18.09
CA ALA A 74 -30.81 13.63 16.98
C ALA A 74 -31.61 12.38 17.36
N LYS A 75 -31.50 11.89 18.61
CA LYS A 75 -32.05 10.60 19.07
C LYS A 75 -31.62 9.44 18.19
N VAL A 76 -30.34 9.43 17.84
CA VAL A 76 -29.67 8.40 17.03
C VAL A 76 -28.72 7.62 17.93
N MET A 77 -28.69 6.31 17.73
CA MET A 77 -27.70 5.41 18.34
C MET A 77 -26.57 5.16 17.34
N LEU A 78 -25.34 5.41 17.76
CA LEU A 78 -24.12 5.04 17.04
C LEU A 78 -23.51 3.85 17.77
N LEU A 79 -23.66 2.64 17.22
CA LEU A 79 -23.17 1.40 17.85
C LEU A 79 -22.15 0.71 16.92
N PRO A 80 -20.91 1.22 16.84
CA PRO A 80 -19.87 0.55 16.09
C PRO A 80 -19.44 -0.78 16.75
N GLY A 81 -18.69 -1.59 16.00
CA GLY A 81 -18.01 -2.75 16.58
C GLY A 81 -18.91 -3.88 17.10
N CYS A 82 -20.14 -4.00 16.59
CA CYS A 82 -21.10 -5.06 16.98
C CYS A 82 -20.66 -6.51 16.65
N GLY A 83 -19.51 -6.71 16.03
CA GLY A 83 -18.89 -8.01 15.76
C GLY A 83 -17.37 -7.91 15.88
N GLY A 84 -16.61 -8.74 15.15
CA GLY A 84 -15.16 -8.60 15.05
C GLY A 84 -14.43 -8.63 16.39
N SER A 85 -13.26 -7.97 16.45
CA SER A 85 -12.46 -7.87 17.68
C SER A 85 -13.18 -7.09 18.77
N VAL A 86 -13.85 -5.98 18.44
CA VAL A 86 -14.50 -5.09 19.41
C VAL A 86 -15.50 -5.81 20.31
N ALA A 87 -16.42 -6.59 19.73
CA ALA A 87 -17.36 -7.36 20.53
C ALA A 87 -16.65 -8.46 21.35
N MET A 88 -15.68 -9.17 20.76
CA MET A 88 -14.95 -10.27 21.43
C MET A 88 -14.09 -9.79 22.60
N LEU A 89 -13.19 -8.85 22.32
CA LEU A 89 -12.17 -8.38 23.23
C LEU A 89 -12.77 -7.42 24.26
N GLY A 90 -13.73 -6.58 23.87
CA GLY A 90 -14.48 -5.72 24.78
C GLY A 90 -15.19 -6.51 25.88
N CYS A 91 -15.99 -7.52 25.50
CA CYS A 91 -16.70 -8.36 26.46
C CYS A 91 -15.73 -9.18 27.33
N LEU A 92 -14.64 -9.71 26.75
CA LEU A 92 -13.63 -10.46 27.49
C LEU A 92 -12.91 -9.58 28.52
N ALA A 93 -12.50 -8.37 28.13
CA ALA A 93 -11.82 -7.43 29.01
C ALA A 93 -12.75 -6.97 30.15
N GLY A 94 -13.98 -6.57 29.82
CA GLY A 94 -14.98 -6.17 30.81
C GLY A 94 -15.28 -7.27 31.82
N HIS A 95 -15.44 -8.53 31.36
CA HIS A 95 -15.66 -9.68 32.24
C HIS A 95 -14.54 -9.87 33.28
N VAL A 96 -13.29 -9.63 32.91
CA VAL A 96 -12.17 -9.74 33.87
C VAL A 96 -12.10 -8.53 34.80
N VAL A 97 -12.33 -7.33 34.25
CA VAL A 97 -12.37 -6.08 35.00
C VAL A 97 -13.42 -6.12 36.11
N ASP A 98 -14.61 -6.67 35.85
CA ASP A 98 -15.70 -6.80 36.83
C ASP A 98 -15.32 -7.68 38.05
N GLN A 99 -14.26 -8.47 37.95
CA GLN A 99 -13.84 -9.41 38.98
C GLN A 99 -12.56 -9.01 39.71
N VAL A 100 -12.03 -7.81 39.46
CA VAL A 100 -10.83 -7.29 40.10
C VAL A 100 -11.08 -5.91 40.69
N ALA A 101 -10.38 -5.59 41.79
CA ALA A 101 -10.42 -4.26 42.38
C ALA A 101 -9.27 -3.40 41.80
N ALA A 102 -9.57 -2.16 41.42
CA ALA A 102 -8.60 -1.18 40.94
C ALA A 102 -7.67 -1.69 39.81
N PRO A 103 -8.22 -2.07 38.64
CA PRO A 103 -7.43 -2.43 37.46
C PRO A 103 -6.65 -1.22 36.93
N THR A 104 -5.36 -1.39 36.65
CA THR A 104 -4.46 -0.34 36.13
C THR A 104 -4.03 -0.59 34.69
N ASN A 105 -3.93 -1.85 34.26
CA ASN A 105 -3.45 -2.23 32.93
C ASN A 105 -4.28 -3.36 32.34
N ILE A 106 -4.52 -3.29 31.03
CA ILE A 106 -5.09 -4.36 30.21
C ILE A 106 -4.14 -4.67 29.06
N ASP A 107 -3.64 -5.90 28.99
CA ASP A 107 -2.97 -6.44 27.82
C ASP A 107 -3.87 -7.49 27.19
N ILE A 108 -4.25 -7.30 25.93
CA ILE A 108 -5.22 -8.18 25.27
C ILE A 108 -4.72 -8.62 23.91
N ALA A 109 -4.83 -9.92 23.63
CA ALA A 109 -4.37 -10.53 22.39
C ALA A 109 -5.48 -11.26 21.65
N LEU A 110 -5.49 -11.12 20.32
CA LEU A 110 -6.31 -11.93 19.42
C LEU A 110 -5.43 -12.93 18.69
N PHE A 111 -5.79 -14.22 18.78
CA PHE A 111 -5.20 -15.28 17.98
C PHE A 111 -6.03 -15.50 16.72
N VAL A 112 -5.49 -15.02 15.61
CA VAL A 112 -6.02 -15.23 14.26
C VAL A 112 -5.47 -16.54 13.68
N ALA A 113 -6.35 -17.51 13.44
CA ALA A 113 -6.01 -18.80 12.81
C ALA A 113 -6.69 -18.96 11.44
N GLY A 114 -6.02 -19.68 10.54
CA GLY A 114 -6.58 -20.09 9.25
C GLY A 114 -6.39 -19.11 8.10
N SER A 115 -7.08 -19.37 6.99
CA SER A 115 -7.06 -18.48 5.82
C SER A 115 -7.93 -17.26 6.04
N ILE A 116 -7.46 -16.11 5.54
CA ILE A 116 -8.19 -14.85 5.61
C ILE A 116 -8.86 -14.55 4.27
N SER A 117 -9.95 -13.78 4.33
CA SER A 117 -10.59 -13.23 3.13
C SER A 117 -9.68 -12.22 2.45
N ARG A 118 -9.90 -12.02 1.15
CA ARG A 118 -9.25 -10.95 0.38
C ARG A 118 -9.38 -9.61 1.08
N GLY A 119 -10.55 -9.35 1.66
CA GLY A 119 -10.83 -8.13 2.38
C GLY A 119 -10.05 -7.96 3.69
N SER A 120 -9.94 -9.02 4.48
CA SER A 120 -9.13 -8.96 5.72
C SER A 120 -7.64 -8.94 5.44
N ALA A 121 -7.17 -9.51 4.33
CA ALA A 121 -5.76 -9.38 3.94
C ALA A 121 -5.40 -7.94 3.56
N ILE A 122 -6.33 -7.25 2.91
CA ILE A 122 -6.20 -5.82 2.59
C ILE A 122 -6.17 -5.00 3.89
N SER A 123 -7.16 -5.16 4.78
CA SER A 123 -7.23 -4.44 6.06
C SER A 123 -6.04 -4.74 7.00
N ALA A 124 -5.58 -6.00 7.05
CA ALA A 124 -4.46 -6.35 7.90
C ALA A 124 -3.11 -5.84 7.34
N ALA A 125 -3.00 -5.60 6.03
CA ALA A 125 -1.89 -4.89 5.42
C ALA A 125 -1.94 -3.37 5.69
N GLU A 126 -3.14 -2.78 5.80
CA GLU A 126 -3.34 -1.36 6.16
C GLU A 126 -2.98 -1.08 7.63
N ASN A 127 -3.27 -1.99 8.56
CA ASN A 127 -2.90 -1.83 9.98
C ASN A 127 -1.39 -1.98 10.26
N LEU A 128 -0.60 -2.46 9.29
CA LEU A 128 0.86 -2.51 9.38
C LEU A 128 1.54 -1.17 9.05
N THR A 129 0.81 -0.22 8.45
CA THR A 129 1.32 1.10 8.02
C THR A 129 0.87 2.26 8.91
N THR A 130 -0.08 2.02 9.82
CA THR A 130 -0.48 2.97 10.85
C THR A 130 0.51 2.93 12.02
N GLU A 131 0.70 4.07 12.70
CA GLU A 131 1.45 4.09 13.95
C GLU A 131 0.82 3.07 14.90
N CYS A 132 1.63 2.14 15.42
CA CYS A 132 1.15 1.21 16.44
C CYS A 132 0.88 2.03 17.70
N LEU A 133 -0.36 2.07 18.16
CA LEU A 133 -0.78 2.85 19.31
C LEU A 133 -1.01 1.94 20.51
N GLN A 134 -0.88 2.53 21.68
CA GLN A 134 -1.33 2.03 22.97
C GLN A 134 -2.01 3.17 23.72
N ARG A 135 -2.76 2.82 24.75
CA ARG A 135 -3.29 3.80 25.69
C ARG A 135 -2.41 3.82 26.94
N VAL A 136 -1.92 4.99 27.31
CA VAL A 136 -1.12 5.23 28.52
C VAL A 136 -1.71 6.43 29.24
N ASP A 137 -2.03 6.27 30.53
CA ASP A 137 -2.64 7.30 31.38
C ASP A 137 -3.87 7.97 30.74
N GLY A 138 -4.70 7.17 30.06
CA GLY A 138 -5.92 7.66 29.40
C GLY A 138 -5.65 8.49 28.13
N ARG A 139 -4.47 8.38 27.51
CA ARG A 139 -4.13 9.00 26.22
C ARG A 139 -3.59 7.97 25.22
N LEU A 140 -3.94 8.13 23.95
CA LEU A 140 -3.34 7.34 22.87
C LEU A 140 -1.91 7.83 22.61
N THR A 141 -0.95 6.91 22.62
CA THR A 141 0.48 7.15 22.45
C THR A 141 1.10 6.06 21.58
N ALA A 142 2.22 6.35 20.93
CA ALA A 142 2.95 5.36 20.15
C ALA A 142 3.41 4.16 21.03
N GLN A 143 3.29 2.97 20.47
CA GLN A 143 3.80 1.71 21.00
C GLN A 143 4.93 1.20 20.10
N ASN A 144 6.00 0.70 20.70
CA ASN A 144 7.08 0.06 19.94
C ASN A 144 6.60 -1.30 19.43
N THR A 145 6.70 -1.52 18.12
CA THR A 145 6.29 -2.78 17.46
C THR A 145 7.18 -3.97 17.82
N GLY A 146 8.35 -3.74 18.40
CA GLY A 146 9.24 -4.77 18.94
C GLY A 146 8.87 -5.27 20.34
N ASP A 147 7.94 -4.62 21.04
CA ASP A 147 7.55 -4.97 22.41
C ASP A 147 6.57 -6.15 22.42
N THR A 148 7.04 -7.32 21.97
CA THR A 148 6.24 -8.56 21.97
C THR A 148 5.94 -9.04 23.38
N LEU A 149 4.73 -9.57 23.59
CA LEU A 149 4.32 -10.17 24.85
C LEU A 149 3.89 -11.63 24.65
N GLN A 150 4.13 -12.48 25.64
CA GLN A 150 3.70 -13.89 25.60
C GLN A 150 2.27 -13.99 26.10
N PHE A 151 1.40 -14.68 25.36
CA PHE A 151 0.05 -14.99 25.76
C PHE A 151 -0.17 -16.50 25.73
N ASP A 152 -0.77 -17.04 26.79
CA ASP A 152 -1.33 -18.38 26.77
C ASP A 152 -2.81 -18.28 26.39
N PHE A 153 -3.19 -18.87 25.26
CA PHE A 153 -4.57 -18.93 24.80
C PHE A 153 -5.33 -20.14 25.39
N ASN A 154 -4.69 -20.93 26.26
CA ASN A 154 -5.18 -22.17 26.84
C ASN A 154 -5.70 -23.18 25.80
N ASP A 155 -4.98 -23.30 24.68
CA ASP A 155 -5.30 -24.23 23.59
C ASP A 155 -4.47 -25.54 23.68
N GLY A 156 -3.79 -25.74 24.80
CA GLY A 156 -2.88 -26.87 25.05
C GLY A 156 -1.52 -26.77 24.36
N LYS A 157 -1.21 -25.66 23.66
CA LYS A 157 0.12 -25.43 23.02
C LYS A 157 1.06 -24.56 23.86
N GLY A 158 0.57 -24.05 24.99
CA GLY A 158 1.31 -23.17 25.89
C GLY A 158 1.45 -21.74 25.37
N PRO A 159 2.24 -20.89 26.06
CA PRO A 159 2.40 -19.49 25.71
C PRO A 159 3.05 -19.27 24.34
N VAL A 160 2.54 -18.30 23.59
CA VAL A 160 3.05 -17.89 22.28
C VAL A 160 3.28 -16.39 22.20
N ALA A 161 4.25 -15.98 21.38
CA ALA A 161 4.55 -14.57 21.16
C ALA A 161 3.42 -13.89 20.37
N ALA A 162 2.89 -12.80 20.92
CA ALA A 162 1.97 -11.90 20.24
C ALA A 162 2.65 -10.55 19.97
N TYR A 163 2.29 -9.94 18.84
CA TYR A 163 2.89 -8.72 18.34
C TYR A 163 1.96 -7.52 18.58
N PRO A 164 2.49 -6.37 19.00
CA PRO A 164 1.71 -5.12 19.11
C PRO A 164 1.00 -4.77 17.81
N VAL A 165 -0.26 -4.37 17.90
CA VAL A 165 -1.02 -3.80 16.78
C VAL A 165 -2.08 -2.85 17.29
N THR A 166 -2.35 -1.76 16.55
CA THR A 166 -3.47 -0.86 16.85
C THR A 166 -4.79 -1.54 16.52
N LEU A 167 -5.62 -1.79 17.54
CA LEU A 167 -7.00 -2.23 17.35
C LEU A 167 -7.98 -1.14 17.85
N PRO A 168 -9.20 -1.05 17.28
CA PRO A 168 -10.26 -0.16 17.79
C PRO A 168 -10.61 -0.41 19.27
N ASP A 169 -10.24 -1.58 19.77
CA ASP A 169 -10.29 -2.00 21.17
C ASP A 169 -9.60 -1.02 22.14
N LEU A 170 -8.58 -0.26 21.71
CA LEU A 170 -7.94 0.78 22.55
C LEU A 170 -8.89 1.92 22.96
N ILE A 171 -9.92 2.16 22.15
CA ILE A 171 -10.95 3.18 22.38
C ILE A 171 -12.12 2.55 23.12
N THR A 172 -12.65 1.45 22.59
CA THR A 172 -13.89 0.82 23.07
C THR A 172 -13.72 0.14 24.43
N ILE A 173 -12.57 -0.49 24.72
CA ILE A 173 -12.28 -1.04 26.06
C ILE A 173 -12.08 0.08 27.07
N TRP A 174 -11.38 1.16 26.71
CA TRP A 174 -11.20 2.29 27.61
C TRP A 174 -12.54 2.93 27.99
N ARG A 175 -13.42 3.11 27.01
CA ARG A 175 -14.76 3.67 27.24
C ARG A 175 -15.60 2.83 28.20
N SER A 176 -15.60 1.51 28.03
CA SER A 176 -16.42 0.58 28.83
C SER A 176 -15.81 0.27 30.21
N THR A 177 -14.48 0.28 30.35
CA THR A 177 -13.78 -0.14 31.58
C THR A 177 -13.14 1.00 32.37
N ASN A 178 -12.91 2.15 31.75
CA ASN A 178 -12.16 3.29 32.27
C ASN A 178 -10.71 2.94 32.73
N VAL A 179 -10.14 1.83 32.27
CA VAL A 179 -8.75 1.47 32.59
C VAL A 179 -7.78 2.33 31.78
N ALA A 180 -6.88 3.01 32.48
CA ALA A 180 -6.04 4.05 31.90
C ALA A 180 -4.95 3.52 30.95
N ASN A 181 -4.50 2.27 31.13
CA ASN A 181 -3.42 1.69 30.33
C ASN A 181 -3.90 0.44 29.59
N ILE A 182 -3.85 0.46 28.26
CA ILE A 182 -4.35 -0.63 27.41
C ILE A 182 -3.37 -0.86 26.26
N ARG A 183 -2.98 -2.12 26.05
CA ARG A 183 -2.18 -2.57 24.89
C ARG A 183 -2.86 -3.72 24.18
N THR A 184 -2.82 -3.68 22.86
CA THR A 184 -3.47 -4.66 21.99
C THR A 184 -2.44 -5.44 21.17
N PHE A 185 -2.63 -6.74 21.08
CA PHE A 185 -1.69 -7.66 20.44
C PHE A 185 -2.39 -8.65 19.51
N VAL A 186 -1.66 -9.20 18.55
CA VAL A 186 -2.13 -10.28 17.68
C VAL A 186 -1.11 -11.40 17.61
N HIS A 187 -1.58 -12.64 17.72
CA HIS A 187 -0.84 -13.84 17.35
C HIS A 187 -1.45 -14.43 16.08
N VAL A 188 -0.61 -14.89 15.14
CA VAL A 188 -1.09 -15.42 13.86
C VAL A 188 -0.37 -16.71 13.52
N THR A 189 -1.12 -17.70 13.05
CA THR A 189 -0.56 -18.95 12.51
C THR A 189 -0.88 -19.15 11.03
N GLY A 190 0.07 -19.75 10.30
CA GLY A 190 -0.07 -20.04 8.86
C GLY A 190 0.28 -18.87 7.93
N ASN A 191 0.02 -19.05 6.64
CA ASN A 191 0.30 -18.04 5.59
C ASN A 191 -0.65 -16.83 5.63
N ALA A 192 -1.35 -16.58 6.74
CA ALA A 192 -2.39 -15.55 6.85
C ALA A 192 -1.89 -14.15 6.47
N PHE A 193 -0.61 -13.83 6.68
CA PHE A 193 0.01 -12.55 6.27
C PHE A 193 1.08 -12.69 5.17
N LEU A 194 1.35 -13.92 4.70
CA LEU A 194 2.40 -14.19 3.69
C LEU A 194 1.86 -14.16 2.25
N VAL A 195 0.79 -13.39 2.01
CA VAL A 195 0.15 -13.37 0.70
C VAL A 195 0.75 -12.26 -0.15
N GLU A 196 1.74 -12.61 -0.96
CA GLU A 196 2.38 -11.72 -1.94
C GLU A 196 1.41 -11.20 -3.03
N SER A 197 0.17 -11.73 -3.10
CA SER A 197 -0.86 -11.34 -4.10
C SER A 197 -2.31 -11.65 -3.67
N THR A 198 -3.17 -10.63 -3.63
CA THR A 198 -4.63 -10.75 -3.40
C THR A 198 -5.43 -11.18 -4.64
N VAL A 199 -4.79 -11.19 -5.81
CA VAL A 199 -5.46 -11.34 -7.12
C VAL A 199 -6.10 -12.72 -7.30
N ASN A 200 -5.46 -13.77 -6.77
CA ASN A 200 -5.95 -15.16 -6.81
C ASN A 200 -6.48 -15.67 -5.47
N MET A 201 -6.66 -14.79 -4.47
CA MET A 201 -7.25 -15.23 -3.22
C MET A 201 -8.75 -15.49 -3.38
N PRO A 202 -9.28 -16.56 -2.77
CA PRO A 202 -10.72 -16.75 -2.70
C PRO A 202 -11.36 -15.54 -2.00
N ASP A 203 -12.62 -15.28 -2.32
CA ASP A 203 -13.42 -14.21 -1.73
C ASP A 203 -13.44 -14.28 -0.19
N GLY A 204 -13.41 -15.49 0.37
CA GLY A 204 -13.07 -15.78 1.75
C GLY A 204 -12.98 -17.28 2.01
N PRO A 205 -12.70 -17.70 3.26
CA PRO A 205 -12.61 -19.12 3.60
C PRO A 205 -13.93 -19.87 3.34
N THR A 206 -13.86 -21.16 2.99
CA THR A 206 -15.06 -22.00 2.91
C THR A 206 -15.65 -22.26 4.31
N ALA A 207 -16.87 -22.82 4.39
CA ALA A 207 -17.47 -23.16 5.68
C ALA A 207 -16.60 -24.14 6.48
N GLU A 208 -16.04 -25.14 5.80
CA GLU A 208 -15.16 -26.15 6.38
C GLU A 208 -13.83 -25.54 6.85
N GLN A 209 -13.27 -24.60 6.08
CA GLN A 209 -12.05 -23.87 6.48
C GLN A 209 -12.28 -23.00 7.71
N ARG A 210 -13.45 -22.35 7.82
CA ARG A 210 -13.84 -21.60 9.01
C ARG A 210 -14.02 -22.51 10.21
N GLU A 211 -14.67 -23.65 10.05
CA GLU A 211 -14.87 -24.62 11.13
C GLU A 211 -13.54 -25.20 11.65
N ALA A 212 -12.58 -25.43 10.75
CA ALA A 212 -11.24 -25.92 11.09
C ALA A 212 -10.30 -24.86 11.71
N SER A 213 -10.70 -23.58 11.80
CA SER A 213 -9.83 -22.48 12.25
C SER A 213 -10.57 -21.51 13.20
N PRO A 214 -10.90 -21.96 14.43
CA PRO A 214 -11.50 -21.13 15.46
C PRO A 214 -10.57 -20.00 15.91
N TYR A 215 -11.16 -18.89 16.35
CA TYR A 215 -10.40 -17.77 16.93
C TYR A 215 -10.29 -17.96 18.44
N HIS A 216 -9.18 -17.48 18.98
CA HIS A 216 -8.95 -17.43 20.44
C HIS A 216 -8.60 -16.01 20.82
N ALA A 217 -8.96 -15.59 22.03
CA ALA A 217 -8.52 -14.34 22.59
C ALA A 217 -8.06 -14.58 24.04
N ALA A 218 -7.09 -13.79 24.48
CA ALA A 218 -6.56 -13.84 25.84
C ALA A 218 -6.43 -12.41 26.37
N VAL A 219 -6.81 -12.20 27.62
CA VAL A 219 -6.64 -10.91 28.31
C VAL A 219 -5.85 -11.12 29.59
N ILE A 220 -5.01 -10.14 29.91
CA ILE A 220 -4.24 -10.04 31.14
C ILE A 220 -4.58 -8.69 31.75
N VAL A 221 -5.15 -8.69 32.95
CA VAL A 221 -5.49 -7.47 33.70
C VAL A 221 -4.60 -7.39 34.93
N THR A 222 -3.88 -6.29 35.07
CA THR A 222 -3.05 -6.00 36.25
C THR A 222 -3.74 -4.97 37.14
N THR A 223 -3.73 -5.19 38.44
CA THR A 223 -4.32 -4.30 39.46
C THR A 223 -3.26 -3.47 40.16
N ALA A 224 -3.70 -2.42 40.88
CA ALA A 224 -2.82 -1.47 41.56
C ALA A 224 -1.92 -2.10 42.65
N ASP A 225 -2.35 -3.21 43.25
CA ASP A 225 -1.56 -4.01 44.22
C ASP A 225 -0.58 -4.99 43.54
N GLY A 226 -0.52 -4.97 42.21
CA GLY A 226 0.34 -5.82 41.39
C GLY A 226 -0.19 -7.22 41.16
N ALA A 227 -1.42 -7.55 41.58
CA ALA A 227 -2.05 -8.81 41.21
C ALA A 227 -2.39 -8.82 39.71
N VAL A 228 -2.33 -10.00 39.10
CA VAL A 228 -2.65 -10.21 37.69
C VAL A 228 -3.80 -11.20 37.58
N LYS A 229 -4.77 -10.94 36.71
CA LYS A 229 -5.84 -11.88 36.38
C LYS A 229 -5.89 -12.10 34.88
N GLN A 230 -6.08 -13.35 34.48
CA GLN A 230 -6.14 -13.74 33.07
C GLN A 230 -7.46 -14.43 32.76
N ALA A 231 -7.92 -14.29 31.52
CA ALA A 231 -9.01 -15.09 30.99
C ALA A 231 -8.81 -15.29 29.49
N VAL A 232 -9.39 -16.38 28.98
CA VAL A 232 -9.38 -16.68 27.55
C VAL A 232 -10.79 -16.91 27.03
N LEU A 233 -10.98 -16.55 25.76
CA LEU A 233 -12.19 -16.78 24.99
C LEU A 233 -11.85 -17.70 23.82
N HIS A 234 -12.51 -18.84 23.75
CA HIS A 234 -12.50 -19.70 22.58
C HIS A 234 -13.81 -19.52 21.83
N THR A 235 -13.75 -19.28 20.52
CA THR A 235 -14.94 -19.02 19.70
C THR A 235 -14.80 -19.62 18.30
N VAL A 236 -15.92 -19.66 17.56
CA VAL A 236 -15.90 -19.99 16.13
C VAL A 236 -15.01 -19.00 15.37
N ASN A 237 -14.69 -19.32 14.12
CA ASN A 237 -13.89 -18.42 13.27
C ASN A 237 -14.45 -16.99 13.24
N GLY A 238 -13.56 -15.99 13.20
CA GLY A 238 -13.89 -14.58 13.30
C GLY A 238 -14.95 -14.09 12.30
N TYR A 239 -15.00 -14.62 11.07
CA TYR A 239 -16.05 -14.24 10.11
C TYR A 239 -17.43 -14.75 10.52
N THR A 240 -17.50 -16.02 10.95
CA THR A 240 -18.73 -16.62 11.45
C THR A 240 -19.19 -15.84 12.68
N PHE A 241 -18.28 -15.60 13.64
CA PHE A 241 -18.58 -14.82 14.83
C PHE A 241 -19.11 -13.42 14.50
N THR A 242 -18.38 -12.66 13.69
CA THR A 242 -18.73 -11.28 13.31
C THR A 242 -20.12 -11.21 12.68
N SER A 243 -20.42 -12.14 11.77
CA SER A 243 -21.71 -12.16 11.09
C SER A 243 -22.89 -12.40 12.05
N ILE A 244 -22.70 -13.27 13.04
CA ILE A 244 -23.74 -13.60 14.02
C ILE A 244 -23.87 -12.46 15.03
N ALA A 245 -22.75 -12.00 15.61
CA ALA A 245 -22.70 -10.92 16.59
C ALA A 245 -23.39 -9.64 16.10
N SER A 246 -23.06 -9.19 14.89
CA SER A 246 -23.63 -7.95 14.35
C SER A 246 -25.14 -8.01 14.16
N VAL A 247 -25.67 -9.18 13.75
CA VAL A 247 -27.10 -9.36 13.50
C VAL A 247 -27.88 -9.55 14.79
N GLU A 248 -27.33 -10.28 15.78
CA GLU A 248 -27.98 -10.41 17.08
C GLU A 248 -27.97 -9.06 17.83
N ALA A 249 -26.90 -8.27 17.73
CA ALA A 249 -26.87 -6.90 18.22
C ALA A 249 -27.98 -6.05 17.58
N ALA A 250 -28.10 -6.09 16.25
CA ALA A 250 -29.18 -5.41 15.53
C ALA A 250 -30.56 -5.88 16.00
N LYS A 251 -30.77 -7.19 16.18
CA LYS A 251 -32.02 -7.77 16.69
C LYS A 251 -32.35 -7.25 18.09
N MET A 252 -31.37 -7.16 18.99
CA MET A 252 -31.57 -6.62 20.34
C MET A 252 -31.95 -5.14 20.32
N VAL A 253 -31.31 -4.34 19.47
CA VAL A 253 -31.65 -2.92 19.27
C VAL A 253 -33.07 -2.77 18.72
N LEU A 254 -33.44 -3.55 17.70
CA LEU A 254 -34.80 -3.59 17.15
C LEU A 254 -35.84 -4.06 18.18
N GLY A 255 -35.42 -4.91 19.11
CA GLY A 255 -36.22 -5.38 20.25
C GLY A 255 -36.35 -4.38 21.40
N GLY A 256 -35.82 -3.17 21.25
CA GLY A 256 -35.97 -2.07 22.23
C GLY A 256 -34.75 -1.80 23.10
N ARG A 257 -33.63 -2.52 22.93
CA ARG A 257 -32.35 -2.19 23.59
C ARG A 257 -31.62 -1.07 22.85
N PHE A 258 -32.26 0.09 22.81
CA PHE A 258 -31.78 1.30 22.12
C PHE A 258 -31.32 2.33 23.13
N VAL A 259 -30.12 2.87 22.94
CA VAL A 259 -29.56 3.95 23.76
C VAL A 259 -28.99 5.01 22.83
N GLU A 260 -29.43 6.26 23.00
CA GLU A 260 -28.99 7.40 22.18
C GLU A 260 -27.50 7.71 22.38
N GLY A 261 -26.84 8.29 21.38
CA GLY A 261 -25.42 8.61 21.42
C GLY A 261 -24.51 7.49 20.96
N PHE A 262 -23.22 7.63 21.21
CA PHE A 262 -22.23 6.60 20.93
C PHE A 262 -22.25 5.51 22.01
N GLN A 263 -22.24 4.27 21.57
CA GLN A 263 -22.38 3.10 22.42
C GLN A 263 -21.37 2.02 22.04
N THR A 264 -21.06 1.11 22.97
CA THR A 264 -20.32 -0.13 22.67
C THR A 264 -21.21 -1.36 22.95
N PRO A 265 -20.93 -2.52 22.34
CA PRO A 265 -21.68 -3.74 22.63
C PRO A 265 -21.65 -4.13 24.11
N ALA A 266 -20.49 -3.93 24.77
CA ALA A 266 -20.34 -4.20 26.20
C ALA A 266 -21.25 -3.30 27.05
N ASP A 267 -21.36 -2.01 26.71
CA ASP A 267 -22.20 -1.06 27.45
C ASP A 267 -23.70 -1.37 27.30
N VAL A 268 -24.14 -1.73 26.09
CA VAL A 268 -25.57 -1.89 25.78
C VAL A 268 -26.09 -3.30 26.11
N PHE A 269 -25.26 -4.32 25.87
CA PHE A 269 -25.67 -5.72 26.00
C PHE A 269 -25.05 -6.42 27.22
N GLY A 270 -24.07 -5.78 27.88
CA GLY A 270 -23.33 -6.31 29.02
C GLY A 270 -22.12 -7.15 28.61
N ASN A 271 -21.19 -7.35 29.55
CA ASN A 271 -19.98 -8.17 29.35
C ASN A 271 -20.29 -9.66 29.09
N ASP A 272 -21.50 -10.10 29.47
CA ASP A 272 -22.02 -11.44 29.19
C ASP A 272 -22.68 -11.58 27.81
N PHE A 273 -22.63 -10.55 26.94
CA PHE A 273 -23.22 -10.58 25.59
C PHE A 273 -22.86 -11.85 24.80
N LEU A 274 -21.66 -12.39 25.03
CA LEU A 274 -21.15 -13.58 24.35
C LEU A 274 -21.43 -14.90 25.08
N ARG A 275 -21.88 -14.89 26.34
CA ARG A 275 -22.02 -16.10 27.17
C ARG A 275 -23.30 -16.88 26.88
N LYS A 276 -23.24 -18.17 27.21
CA LYS A 276 -24.27 -19.19 26.91
C LYS A 276 -25.38 -19.33 27.96
N GLN A 277 -25.53 -18.41 28.92
CA GLN A 277 -26.39 -18.63 30.09
C GLN A 277 -27.81 -18.07 29.92
N GLY A 278 -28.76 -18.98 29.68
CA GLY A 278 -29.92 -19.19 30.57
C GLY A 278 -31.02 -18.13 30.70
N ALA A 279 -30.98 -17.00 30.00
CA ALA A 279 -32.11 -16.06 29.96
C ALA A 279 -32.70 -16.01 28.53
N GLU A 280 -34.03 -16.04 28.44
CA GLU A 280 -34.77 -15.86 27.18
C GLU A 280 -34.23 -14.65 26.41
N GLY A 281 -33.82 -14.86 25.16
CA GLY A 281 -33.33 -13.78 24.28
C GLY A 281 -31.81 -13.55 24.25
N SER A 282 -30.99 -14.52 24.69
CA SER A 282 -29.52 -14.44 24.61
C SER A 282 -28.93 -14.86 23.25
N PHE A 283 -27.75 -14.33 22.93
CA PHE A 283 -26.92 -14.61 21.73
C PHE A 283 -26.77 -16.12 21.44
N ALA A 284 -26.73 -16.96 22.47
CA ALA A 284 -26.56 -18.41 22.32
C ALA A 284 -27.82 -19.16 21.87
N GLU A 285 -29.01 -18.58 22.07
CA GLU A 285 -30.28 -19.27 21.83
C GLU A 285 -30.58 -19.41 20.33
N SER A 286 -30.29 -18.35 19.57
CA SER A 286 -30.39 -18.28 18.11
C SER A 286 -29.37 -19.17 17.37
N VAL A 287 -28.37 -19.71 18.06
CA VAL A 287 -27.13 -20.25 17.44
C VAL A 287 -26.83 -21.70 17.86
N ARG A 288 -27.75 -22.36 18.57
CA ARG A 288 -27.61 -23.76 19.05
C ARG A 288 -27.18 -24.79 17.99
N HIS A 289 -27.44 -24.54 16.70
CA HIS A 289 -27.11 -25.44 15.60
C HIS A 289 -25.83 -25.07 14.81
N CYS A 290 -25.15 -23.95 15.13
CA CYS A 290 -24.02 -23.44 14.33
C CYS A 290 -22.71 -23.21 15.12
N ILE A 291 -22.71 -23.30 16.45
CA ILE A 291 -21.51 -23.11 17.29
C ILE A 291 -21.10 -24.44 17.93
N CYS A 292 -19.92 -24.94 17.58
CA CYS A 292 -19.33 -26.12 18.22
C CYS A 292 -18.78 -25.82 19.62
N GLU A 293 -18.27 -24.62 19.92
CA GLU A 293 -17.89 -24.23 21.29
C GLU A 293 -17.60 -22.73 21.39
N LEU A 294 -18.33 -21.99 22.24
CA LEU A 294 -17.95 -20.66 22.70
C LEU A 294 -17.84 -20.74 24.23
N ARG A 295 -16.61 -20.61 24.74
CA ARG A 295 -16.28 -20.85 26.16
C ARG A 295 -15.39 -19.71 26.65
N LEU A 296 -15.85 -19.04 27.70
CA LEU A 296 -14.97 -18.27 28.57
C LEU A 296 -14.35 -19.24 29.57
N ILE A 297 -13.03 -19.33 29.58
CA ILE A 297 -12.30 -20.16 30.54
C ILE A 297 -11.69 -19.21 31.57
N ASP A 298 -12.26 -19.22 32.76
CA ASP A 298 -11.80 -18.46 33.91
C ASP A 298 -10.67 -19.25 34.61
N GLU A 299 -9.49 -19.40 33.98
CA GLU A 299 -8.34 -20.03 34.65
C GLU A 299 -7.61 -19.03 35.53
N ILE A 300 -7.86 -19.17 36.84
CA ILE A 300 -7.38 -18.32 37.93
C ILE A 300 -5.88 -18.57 38.15
N PHE A 301 -5.05 -17.64 37.72
CA PHE A 301 -3.75 -17.46 38.34
C PHE A 301 -3.56 -15.99 38.74
N THR A 302 -3.76 -15.70 40.02
CA THR A 302 -3.31 -14.44 40.62
C THR A 302 -1.89 -14.59 41.13
N TRP A 303 -0.95 -13.95 40.44
CA TRP A 303 0.41 -13.75 40.92
C TRP A 303 0.66 -12.25 41.15
N SER A 304 1.42 -11.93 42.20
CA SER A 304 1.88 -10.57 42.49
C SER A 304 3.16 -10.25 41.70
N VAL A 305 3.18 -9.14 40.95
CA VAL A 305 4.35 -8.73 40.17
C VAL A 305 5.38 -7.99 41.03
N THR A 306 6.65 -8.40 40.96
CA THR A 306 7.76 -7.68 41.61
C THR A 306 8.16 -6.47 40.75
N MET A 307 8.25 -5.28 41.35
CA MET A 307 8.65 -4.04 40.66
C MET A 307 10.18 -3.88 40.62
N ASN A 308 10.71 -3.30 39.53
CA ASN A 308 12.13 -2.92 39.45
C ASN A 308 12.40 -1.62 40.21
N SER A 309 13.68 -1.26 40.37
CA SER A 309 14.11 -0.05 41.08
C SER A 309 13.61 1.28 40.47
N ASN A 310 13.06 1.24 39.25
CA ASN A 310 12.50 2.37 38.52
C ASN A 310 10.96 2.36 38.52
N GLY A 311 10.31 1.50 39.30
CA GLY A 311 8.84 1.42 39.39
C GLY A 311 8.15 0.75 38.20
N GLN A 312 8.89 0.05 37.34
CA GLN A 312 8.31 -0.73 36.24
C GLN A 312 8.13 -2.19 36.66
N PRO A 313 7.06 -2.88 36.22
CA PRO A 313 6.86 -4.30 36.47
C PRO A 313 8.04 -5.10 35.88
N ILE A 314 8.67 -5.97 36.67
CA ILE A 314 9.70 -6.89 36.15
C ILE A 314 8.99 -7.98 35.34
N PRO A 315 9.32 -8.20 34.04
CA PRO A 315 8.78 -9.32 33.29
C PRO A 315 9.21 -10.63 33.95
N VAL A 316 8.26 -11.37 34.51
CA VAL A 316 8.48 -12.67 35.13
C VAL A 316 8.76 -13.68 34.01
N PHE A 317 10.03 -13.91 33.64
CA PHE A 317 10.51 -15.17 33.02
C PHE A 317 12.06 -15.23 32.94
N ALA A 318 12.77 -14.71 33.95
CA ALA A 318 14.23 -14.82 34.04
C ALA A 318 14.73 -16.09 34.78
N GLU A 319 13.85 -16.92 35.35
CA GLU A 319 14.25 -18.07 36.18
C GLU A 319 14.11 -19.47 35.54
N LEU A 320 13.62 -19.59 34.31
CA LEU A 320 13.49 -20.91 33.66
C LEU A 320 14.69 -21.33 32.79
N THR A 321 15.71 -20.49 32.68
CA THR A 321 16.98 -20.82 31.99
C THR A 321 17.90 -21.73 32.83
N ALA A 322 17.57 -22.02 34.10
CA ALA A 322 18.45 -22.77 35.00
C ALA A 322 18.23 -24.29 35.02
N ILE A 323 17.17 -24.83 34.41
CA ILE A 323 16.87 -26.28 34.43
C ILE A 323 17.23 -26.99 33.11
N ALA A 324 17.56 -26.26 32.03
CA ALA A 324 17.94 -26.83 30.75
C ALA A 324 19.45 -27.19 30.61
N SER A 325 20.21 -27.14 31.71
CA SER A 325 21.68 -27.32 31.70
C SER A 325 22.17 -28.72 32.09
N ALA A 326 21.28 -29.70 32.27
CA ALA A 326 21.68 -31.06 32.65
C ALA A 326 21.01 -32.10 31.73
N GLY A 327 21.66 -32.40 30.61
CA GLY A 327 21.21 -33.44 29.69
C GLY A 327 21.97 -33.44 28.35
N MET A 328 23.27 -33.73 28.39
CA MET A 328 24.00 -34.12 27.17
C MET A 328 23.45 -35.46 26.65
N ALA A 329 23.09 -35.52 25.36
CA ALA A 329 23.51 -36.60 24.47
C ALA A 329 23.07 -36.30 23.01
N SER A 330 24.02 -36.47 22.10
CA SER A 330 23.84 -36.37 20.65
C SER A 330 22.81 -37.35 20.11
N GLN A 331 21.90 -36.88 19.25
CA GLN A 331 21.35 -37.66 18.14
C GLN A 331 20.97 -36.69 17.03
N THR A 332 21.84 -36.57 16.02
CA THR A 332 21.50 -35.91 14.75
C THR A 332 20.57 -36.84 13.98
N ASP A 333 19.28 -36.54 13.94
CA ASP A 333 18.35 -37.24 13.07
C ASP A 333 18.78 -37.12 11.60
N PRO A 334 18.69 -38.20 10.80
CA PRO A 334 19.05 -38.15 9.40
C PRO A 334 18.06 -37.25 8.65
N LEU A 335 18.57 -36.16 8.07
CA LEU A 335 17.78 -35.20 7.28
C LEU A 335 17.23 -35.88 6.03
N THR A 336 15.98 -36.32 6.06
CA THR A 336 15.32 -37.01 4.96
C THR A 336 14.41 -36.10 4.15
N CYS A 337 14.43 -36.25 2.82
CA CYS A 337 13.43 -35.64 1.96
C CYS A 337 12.07 -36.30 2.18
N PHE A 338 11.06 -35.55 2.63
CA PHE A 338 9.72 -36.06 2.93
C PHE A 338 8.97 -36.65 1.72
N ARG A 339 9.46 -36.43 0.50
CA ARG A 339 8.79 -36.85 -0.74
C ARG A 339 9.43 -38.06 -1.41
N CYS A 340 10.75 -38.22 -1.35
CA CYS A 340 11.47 -39.34 -1.96
C CYS A 340 12.29 -40.18 -0.97
N SER A 341 12.25 -39.79 0.32
CA SER A 341 12.91 -40.47 1.44
C SER A 341 14.44 -40.57 1.35
N GLN A 342 15.10 -39.86 0.42
CA GLN A 342 16.56 -39.78 0.38
C GLN A 342 17.11 -39.10 1.64
N ARG A 343 18.18 -39.68 2.20
CA ARG A 343 18.89 -39.21 3.39
C ARG A 343 20.03 -38.27 3.00
N PHE A 344 20.18 -37.18 3.75
CA PHE A 344 21.23 -36.19 3.57
C PHE A 344 21.99 -35.98 4.87
N THR A 345 23.30 -35.81 4.77
CA THR A 345 24.18 -35.52 5.92
C THR A 345 24.27 -34.04 6.26
N GLN A 346 23.81 -33.14 5.37
CA GLN A 346 23.80 -31.69 5.58
C GLN A 346 22.48 -31.03 5.16
N LYS A 347 22.01 -30.08 5.97
CA LYS A 347 20.74 -29.32 5.76
C LYS A 347 20.74 -28.54 4.43
N SER A 348 21.87 -27.99 4.03
CA SER A 348 22.03 -27.28 2.75
C SER A 348 21.85 -28.20 1.52
N SER A 349 22.11 -29.49 1.66
CA SER A 349 21.91 -30.51 0.63
C SER A 349 20.45 -30.95 0.55
N LEU A 350 19.78 -31.13 1.69
CA LEU A 350 18.34 -31.40 1.76
C LEU A 350 17.52 -30.24 1.18
N VAL A 351 17.89 -28.99 1.47
CA VAL A 351 17.20 -27.79 0.93
C VAL A 351 17.37 -27.68 -0.59
N ARG A 352 18.56 -27.95 -1.13
CA ARG A 352 18.78 -27.98 -2.59
C ARG A 352 18.06 -29.15 -3.26
N HIS A 353 18.02 -30.30 -2.62
CA HIS A 353 17.32 -31.47 -3.13
C HIS A 353 15.80 -31.28 -3.11
N SER A 354 15.22 -30.82 -2.00
CA SER A 354 13.76 -30.61 -1.87
C SER A 354 13.23 -29.61 -2.89
N LYS A 355 13.94 -28.49 -3.13
CA LYS A 355 13.58 -27.52 -4.19
C LYS A 355 13.56 -28.13 -5.59
N ARG A 356 14.41 -29.13 -5.88
CA ARG A 356 14.40 -29.85 -7.17
C ARG A 356 13.36 -30.97 -7.22
N CYS A 357 13.16 -31.66 -6.10
CA CYS A 357 12.20 -32.74 -5.94
C CYS A 357 10.75 -32.22 -5.97
N LEU A 358 10.50 -30.96 -5.60
CA LEU A 358 9.20 -30.29 -5.74
C LEU A 358 8.78 -30.11 -7.20
N ASN A 359 9.72 -29.80 -8.10
CA ASN A 359 9.39 -29.37 -9.46
C ASN A 359 9.48 -30.47 -10.54
N ASN A 360 9.76 -31.73 -10.19
CA ASN A 360 9.95 -32.84 -11.15
C ASN A 360 10.98 -32.57 -12.27
N ILE A 361 11.93 -31.66 -12.04
CA ILE A 361 12.93 -31.27 -13.04
C ILE A 361 14.08 -32.29 -13.01
N LYS A 362 14.14 -33.19 -13.99
CA LYS A 362 15.39 -33.94 -14.26
C LYS A 362 16.48 -32.95 -14.65
N PRO A 363 17.70 -33.05 -14.08
CA PRO A 363 18.74 -32.06 -14.33
C PRO A 363 19.11 -32.02 -15.82
N PRO A 364 19.19 -30.83 -16.46
CA PRO A 364 19.76 -30.72 -17.80
C PRO A 364 21.28 -30.95 -17.72
N SER A 365 21.83 -31.65 -18.71
CA SER A 365 23.28 -31.85 -18.83
C SER A 365 23.96 -30.49 -19.06
N ARG A 366 25.01 -30.22 -18.30
CA ARG A 366 25.69 -28.93 -18.27
C ARG A 366 26.54 -28.74 -19.53
N GLN A 367 25.99 -28.13 -20.57
CA GLN A 367 26.83 -27.46 -21.56
C GLN A 367 26.15 -26.19 -22.08
N LYS A 368 26.68 -25.03 -21.67
CA LYS A 368 26.24 -23.67 -22.05
C LYS A 368 27.15 -23.06 -23.12
N ALA A 369 27.84 -23.86 -23.93
CA ALA A 369 28.69 -23.37 -25.01
C ALA A 369 28.47 -24.23 -26.24
N CYS A 370 28.51 -23.64 -27.44
CA CYS A 370 28.45 -24.41 -28.69
C CYS A 370 29.65 -25.37 -28.77
N ARG A 371 29.52 -26.42 -29.59
CA ARG A 371 30.51 -27.50 -29.72
C ARG A 371 31.92 -26.97 -29.99
N GLN A 372 32.03 -25.92 -30.81
CA GLN A 372 33.31 -25.33 -31.20
C GLN A 372 33.94 -24.46 -30.13
N CYS A 373 33.15 -23.61 -29.44
CA CYS A 373 33.64 -22.90 -28.27
C CYS A 373 34.03 -23.87 -27.15
N SER A 374 33.30 -24.97 -26.97
CA SER A 374 33.64 -25.97 -25.97
C SER A 374 34.90 -26.75 -26.31
N ALA A 375 35.06 -27.20 -27.56
CA ALA A 375 36.24 -27.94 -28.01
C ALA A 375 37.50 -27.07 -27.93
N SER A 376 37.38 -25.78 -28.25
CA SER A 376 38.48 -24.83 -28.13
C SER A 376 38.65 -24.26 -26.72
N LYS A 377 37.85 -24.69 -25.72
CA LYS A 377 37.87 -24.23 -24.30
C LYS A 377 37.72 -22.71 -24.15
N LEU A 378 36.87 -22.11 -24.97
CA LEU A 378 36.67 -20.66 -25.03
C LEU A 378 35.22 -20.29 -24.69
N ARG A 379 35.05 -19.08 -24.13
CA ARG A 379 33.71 -18.59 -23.72
C ARG A 379 32.84 -18.35 -24.95
N CYS A 380 31.63 -18.90 -24.92
CA CYS A 380 30.58 -18.72 -25.93
C CYS A 380 29.61 -17.63 -25.45
N ASP A 381 29.19 -16.75 -26.36
CA ASP A 381 28.21 -15.69 -26.09
C ASP A 381 26.75 -16.14 -26.27
N LEU A 382 26.53 -17.38 -26.71
CA LEU A 382 25.23 -18.07 -26.77
C LEU A 382 24.19 -17.43 -27.71
N GLN A 383 24.60 -16.52 -28.59
CA GLN A 383 23.71 -15.99 -29.62
C GLN A 383 23.24 -17.11 -30.57
N GLN A 384 21.97 -17.06 -30.96
CA GLN A 384 21.32 -17.99 -31.89
C GLN A 384 20.99 -17.23 -33.19
N PRO A 385 21.14 -17.85 -34.38
CA PRO A 385 21.47 -19.26 -34.63
C PRO A 385 22.98 -19.60 -34.56
N SER A 386 23.86 -18.62 -34.45
CA SER A 386 25.31 -18.81 -34.31
C SER A 386 25.90 -17.84 -33.29
N CYS A 387 26.77 -18.34 -32.42
CA CYS A 387 27.51 -17.51 -31.48
C CYS A 387 28.41 -16.52 -32.24
N GLY A 388 28.57 -15.29 -31.74
CA GLY A 388 29.26 -14.20 -32.45
C GLY A 388 30.68 -14.58 -32.85
N ARG A 389 31.38 -15.34 -32.00
CA ARG A 389 32.74 -15.81 -32.29
C ARG A 389 32.80 -16.83 -33.44
N CYS A 390 31.85 -17.75 -33.52
CA CYS A 390 31.77 -18.70 -34.63
C CYS A 390 31.35 -17.97 -35.92
N GLN A 391 30.49 -16.96 -35.82
CA GLN A 391 30.09 -16.13 -36.95
C GLN A 391 31.29 -15.32 -37.51
N THR A 392 32.06 -14.64 -36.67
CA THR A 392 33.24 -13.87 -37.11
C THR A 392 34.32 -14.75 -37.74
N ARG A 393 34.45 -16.00 -37.28
CA ARG A 393 35.46 -16.93 -37.78
C ARG A 393 34.95 -17.85 -38.91
N VAL A 394 33.71 -17.66 -39.35
CA VAL A 394 33.07 -18.48 -40.38
C VAL A 394 33.16 -19.97 -40.02
N LEU A 395 32.97 -20.29 -38.74
CA LEU A 395 32.96 -21.66 -38.22
C LEU A 395 31.52 -22.11 -38.02
N ARG A 396 31.24 -23.37 -38.37
CA ARG A 396 29.92 -23.98 -38.13
C ARG A 396 29.65 -24.04 -36.63
N CYS A 397 28.68 -23.25 -36.17
CA CYS A 397 28.29 -23.15 -34.78
C CYS A 397 27.14 -24.13 -34.49
N GLU A 398 27.38 -25.10 -33.62
CA GLU A 398 26.41 -26.16 -33.34
C GLU A 398 26.14 -26.20 -31.83
N PHE A 399 24.89 -25.90 -31.45
CA PHE A 399 24.39 -26.07 -30.10
C PHE A 399 23.66 -27.40 -30.02
N VAL A 400 23.98 -28.23 -29.03
CA VAL A 400 23.37 -29.55 -28.90
C VAL A 400 21.95 -29.38 -28.34
N SER A 401 20.92 -29.55 -29.19
CA SER A 401 19.53 -29.77 -28.75
C SER A 401 19.25 -31.27 -28.68
N ARG A 402 18.29 -31.69 -27.83
CA ARG A 402 18.10 -33.09 -27.41
C ARG A 402 17.41 -33.99 -28.44
N GLU A 403 17.20 -33.53 -29.68
CA GLU A 403 16.43 -34.26 -30.70
C GLU A 403 17.30 -35.07 -31.68
N SER A 404 18.63 -35.07 -31.55
CA SER A 404 19.53 -35.70 -32.53
C SER A 404 20.11 -37.07 -32.15
N ILE A 405 19.64 -37.74 -31.08
CA ILE A 405 20.19 -39.05 -30.65
C ILE A 405 19.30 -40.24 -31.04
N THR A 406 18.11 -40.03 -31.61
CA THR A 406 17.25 -41.14 -32.06
C THR A 406 16.70 -40.89 -33.46
N ALA A 407 17.56 -41.04 -34.47
CA ALA A 407 17.19 -41.50 -35.81
C ALA A 407 18.43 -41.60 -36.70
N SER A 408 19.11 -42.73 -36.63
CA SER A 408 19.79 -43.28 -37.80
C SER A 408 18.76 -44.10 -38.57
N ALA A 409 18.28 -43.60 -39.71
CA ALA A 409 17.99 -44.38 -40.93
C ALA A 409 17.08 -43.59 -41.89
N SER A 410 17.40 -43.69 -43.18
CA SER A 410 16.59 -43.36 -44.37
C SER A 410 16.49 -41.89 -44.80
N THR A 411 16.45 -41.49 -46.07
CA THR A 411 17.00 -41.91 -47.38
C THR A 411 16.72 -40.70 -48.31
N GLN A 412 17.67 -40.29 -49.16
CA GLN A 412 17.53 -39.61 -50.48
C GLN A 412 16.66 -38.34 -50.71
N GLY A 413 17.24 -37.38 -51.44
CA GLY A 413 16.57 -36.67 -52.56
C GLY A 413 16.55 -35.13 -52.53
N ASP A 414 17.41 -34.49 -53.34
CA ASP A 414 17.17 -33.43 -54.37
C ASP A 414 16.12 -32.30 -54.11
N THR A 415 16.19 -31.03 -54.56
CA THR A 415 17.11 -30.15 -55.34
C THR A 415 16.55 -28.70 -55.28
N LEU A 416 17.44 -27.69 -55.44
CA LEU A 416 17.36 -26.41 -56.21
C LEU A 416 16.19 -25.39 -56.16
N GLY A 417 16.58 -24.08 -56.20
CA GLY A 417 15.92 -22.98 -56.94
C GLY A 417 15.25 -21.87 -56.09
N THR A 418 15.82 -20.66 -55.90
CA THR A 418 15.94 -19.43 -56.75
C THR A 418 14.81 -18.39 -56.62
N ASP A 419 15.21 -17.19 -56.20
CA ASP A 419 14.93 -15.82 -56.71
C ASP A 419 13.55 -15.12 -56.73
N GLU A 420 13.60 -13.89 -56.17
CA GLU A 420 13.22 -12.56 -56.70
C GLU A 420 11.79 -11.96 -56.75
N HIS A 421 11.77 -10.67 -56.34
CA HIS A 421 11.08 -9.48 -56.90
C HIS A 421 9.61 -9.17 -56.49
N LEU A 422 9.34 -8.06 -55.76
CA LEU A 422 9.13 -6.63 -56.16
C LEU A 422 7.73 -6.32 -56.76
N HIS A 423 6.94 -5.47 -56.07
CA HIS A 423 6.39 -4.17 -56.55
C HIS A 423 5.15 -3.65 -55.78
N ARG A 424 5.36 -2.53 -55.07
CA ARG A 424 4.73 -1.18 -55.10
C ARG A 424 3.37 -0.91 -55.81
N ASP A 425 2.49 -0.16 -55.12
CA ASP A 425 1.82 1.16 -55.42
C ASP A 425 0.52 1.24 -54.57
N GLY A 426 -0.07 2.35 -54.10
CA GLY A 426 0.02 3.80 -54.36
C GLY A 426 -1.43 4.37 -54.28
N GLY A 427 -1.66 5.58 -53.73
CA GLY A 427 -2.94 6.30 -53.89
C GLY A 427 -3.33 7.24 -52.73
N GLU A 428 -3.69 8.47 -53.08
CA GLU A 428 -3.74 9.68 -52.24
C GLU A 428 -5.07 10.47 -52.48
N LEU A 429 -5.45 11.34 -51.52
CA LEU A 429 -6.20 12.64 -51.62
C LEU A 429 -7.71 12.81 -51.30
N ASN A 430 -7.94 13.83 -50.44
CA ASN A 430 -8.90 14.98 -50.48
C ASN A 430 -10.13 15.06 -49.53
N GLU A 431 -10.22 16.19 -48.78
CA GLU A 431 -11.43 16.84 -48.21
C GLU A 431 -12.06 17.88 -49.19
N PRO A 432 -13.24 18.52 -48.91
CA PRO A 432 -13.34 19.74 -48.04
C PRO A 432 -14.72 20.13 -47.37
N ALA A 433 -14.63 20.98 -46.32
CA ALA A 433 -15.42 22.21 -45.94
C ALA A 433 -16.90 22.28 -45.38
N SER A 434 -17.04 23.12 -44.32
CA SER A 434 -18.06 24.19 -43.99
C SER A 434 -19.22 24.00 -42.94
N SER A 435 -19.43 25.04 -42.11
CA SER A 435 -20.42 25.28 -40.99
C SER A 435 -21.61 26.21 -41.43
N PRO A 436 -22.54 26.84 -40.62
CA PRO A 436 -22.68 27.05 -39.14
C PRO A 436 -24.12 27.15 -38.49
N GLY A 437 -24.19 27.37 -37.15
CA GLY A 437 -25.24 28.10 -36.36
C GLY A 437 -26.33 27.27 -35.64
N ASN A 438 -26.95 27.61 -34.50
CA ASN A 438 -26.79 28.59 -33.39
C ASN A 438 -27.82 28.20 -32.27
N GLU A 439 -27.71 28.81 -31.08
CA GLU A 439 -28.71 28.97 -29.98
C GLU A 439 -28.67 28.07 -28.71
N SER A 440 -28.42 28.75 -27.56
CA SER A 440 -28.55 28.32 -26.16
C SER A 440 -29.93 28.68 -25.57
N PRO A 441 -30.33 28.19 -24.37
CA PRO A 441 -30.16 29.03 -23.18
C PRO A 441 -29.91 28.31 -21.81
N GLU A 442 -29.18 29.04 -20.95
CA GLU A 442 -29.37 29.28 -19.50
C GLU A 442 -29.24 28.17 -18.42
N ALA A 443 -28.07 28.18 -17.78
CA ALA A 443 -27.79 28.42 -16.35
C ALA A 443 -28.59 27.71 -15.24
N ALA A 444 -27.90 26.83 -14.50
CA ALA A 444 -28.08 26.63 -13.06
C ALA A 444 -26.71 26.50 -12.37
N SER A 445 -26.59 27.18 -11.24
CA SER A 445 -25.39 27.49 -10.44
C SER A 445 -24.61 26.29 -9.87
N SER A 446 -23.28 26.38 -9.92
CA SER A 446 -22.29 25.44 -9.35
C SER A 446 -21.99 25.72 -7.86
N PRO A 447 -21.79 24.70 -6.99
CA PRO A 447 -21.23 24.86 -5.64
C PRO A 447 -19.70 24.74 -5.62
N ALA A 448 -19.12 25.28 -4.55
CA ALA A 448 -17.72 25.67 -4.37
C ALA A 448 -16.65 24.57 -4.53
N ALA A 449 -15.50 24.99 -5.08
CA ALA A 449 -14.32 24.20 -5.41
C ALA A 449 -13.66 23.47 -4.22
N GLU A 450 -13.37 22.19 -4.43
CA GLU A 450 -12.54 21.31 -3.60
C GLU A 450 -11.13 21.89 -3.37
N ARG A 451 -10.70 21.97 -2.10
CA ARG A 451 -9.31 22.30 -1.72
C ARG A 451 -8.69 21.09 -1.03
N ILE A 452 -7.56 20.59 -1.55
CA ILE A 452 -6.74 19.59 -0.84
C ILE A 452 -5.97 20.29 0.30
N PRO A 453 -6.10 19.83 1.56
CA PRO A 453 -5.28 20.32 2.67
C PRO A 453 -3.78 20.04 2.45
N PRO A 454 -2.88 21.00 2.72
CA PRO A 454 -1.43 20.81 2.59
C PRO A 454 -0.87 19.60 3.37
N ARG A 455 -1.51 19.24 4.49
CA ARG A 455 -1.16 18.08 5.33
C ARG A 455 -1.24 16.72 4.62
N LEU A 456 -1.99 16.61 3.53
CA LEU A 456 -2.13 15.36 2.76
C LEU A 456 -0.94 15.04 1.84
N VAL A 457 0.05 15.93 1.74
CA VAL A 457 1.18 15.71 0.84
C VAL A 457 2.21 14.72 1.42
N ILE A 458 2.29 14.53 2.76
CA ILE A 458 3.37 13.78 3.41
C ILE A 458 2.93 13.24 4.79
N SER A 459 2.97 11.91 5.01
CA SER A 459 2.70 11.30 6.32
C SER A 459 3.98 11.19 7.19
N ASP A 460 3.87 11.36 8.50
CA ASP A 460 5.00 11.19 9.44
C ASP A 460 5.57 9.75 9.45
N HIS A 461 4.75 8.77 9.08
CA HIS A 461 5.14 7.38 8.85
C HIS A 461 6.22 7.25 7.75
N ARG A 462 6.07 8.02 6.67
CA ARG A 462 7.03 8.11 5.56
C ARG A 462 8.43 8.46 6.08
N ARG A 463 8.51 9.37 7.06
CA ARG A 463 9.77 9.93 7.62
C ARG A 463 10.53 8.89 8.43
N GLN A 464 9.81 8.01 9.12
CA GLN A 464 10.43 6.94 9.92
C GLN A 464 10.92 5.77 9.06
N VAL A 465 10.20 5.39 8.00
CA VAL A 465 10.58 4.28 7.10
C VAL A 465 11.90 4.54 6.37
N LEU A 466 12.12 5.75 5.86
CA LEU A 466 13.38 6.11 5.20
C LEU A 466 14.57 6.13 6.17
N LEU A 467 14.33 6.52 7.44
CA LEU A 467 15.37 6.61 8.48
C LEU A 467 15.66 5.26 9.16
N GLY A 468 14.84 4.23 8.93
CA GLY A 468 14.99 2.88 9.48
C GLY A 468 15.86 1.92 8.65
N THR A 469 15.92 0.64 9.05
CA THR A 469 16.65 -0.43 8.32
C THR A 469 15.80 -1.04 7.21
N ALA A 470 16.34 -1.11 5.98
CA ALA A 470 15.67 -1.70 4.82
C ALA A 470 15.25 -3.18 5.07
N PRO A 471 14.01 -3.59 4.74
CA PRO A 471 13.67 -5.01 4.67
C PRO A 471 14.54 -5.66 3.60
N SER A 472 15.11 -6.82 3.91
CA SER A 472 16.16 -7.45 3.14
C SER A 472 15.68 -8.05 1.81
N ALA A 473 15.42 -7.22 0.79
CA ALA A 473 15.74 -7.44 -0.64
C ALA A 473 15.06 -6.38 -1.55
N PRO A 474 15.77 -5.81 -2.55
CA PRO A 474 15.15 -5.01 -3.61
C PRO A 474 14.19 -5.84 -4.46
N SER A 475 13.08 -5.24 -4.93
CA SER A 475 12.00 -5.88 -5.69
C SER A 475 12.53 -6.89 -6.72
N SER A 476 12.05 -8.14 -6.70
CA SER A 476 12.53 -9.21 -7.58
C SER A 476 12.00 -9.09 -9.02
N ASP A 477 11.10 -8.16 -9.30
CA ASP A 477 10.46 -8.02 -10.60
C ASP A 477 11.32 -7.25 -11.62
N VAL A 478 11.45 -7.86 -12.79
CA VAL A 478 12.31 -7.37 -13.89
C VAL A 478 11.72 -6.15 -14.57
N VAL A 479 10.40 -6.05 -14.71
CA VAL A 479 9.69 -4.90 -15.30
C VAL A 479 9.78 -3.69 -14.38
N VAL A 480 9.51 -3.84 -13.09
CA VAL A 480 9.67 -2.73 -12.12
C VAL A 480 11.11 -2.24 -12.07
N LYS A 481 12.08 -3.15 -12.05
CA LYS A 481 13.50 -2.79 -12.15
C LYS A 481 13.79 -2.07 -13.45
N HIS A 482 13.22 -2.49 -14.57
CA HIS A 482 13.42 -1.83 -15.85
C HIS A 482 12.84 -0.41 -15.86
N THR A 483 11.59 -0.23 -15.43
CA THR A 483 10.92 1.08 -15.33
C THR A 483 11.65 2.00 -14.37
N MET A 484 12.08 1.51 -13.21
CA MET A 484 12.90 2.26 -12.27
C MET A 484 14.20 2.74 -12.92
N HIS A 485 14.94 1.87 -13.63
CA HIS A 485 16.15 2.31 -14.32
C HIS A 485 15.85 3.28 -15.47
N PHE A 486 14.71 3.14 -16.14
CA PHE A 486 14.25 4.09 -17.15
C PHE A 486 14.05 5.48 -16.55
N VAL A 487 13.31 5.59 -15.45
CA VAL A 487 13.07 6.85 -14.71
C VAL A 487 14.38 7.47 -14.23
N ILE A 488 15.28 6.68 -13.62
CA ILE A 488 16.61 7.18 -13.22
C ILE A 488 17.38 7.75 -14.42
N ARG A 489 17.34 7.09 -15.58
CA ARG A 489 18.01 7.59 -16.80
C ARG A 489 17.40 8.90 -17.29
N VAL A 490 16.08 9.03 -17.26
CA VAL A 490 15.38 10.27 -17.63
C VAL A 490 15.77 11.39 -16.67
N LEU A 491 15.67 11.19 -15.36
CA LEU A 491 16.04 12.22 -14.37
C LEU A 491 17.51 12.65 -14.52
N LYS A 492 18.43 11.70 -14.70
CA LYS A 492 19.86 11.99 -14.93
C LYS A 492 20.15 12.77 -16.21
N SER A 493 19.24 12.79 -17.17
CA SER A 493 19.40 13.58 -18.39
C SER A 493 19.22 15.08 -18.12
N TRP A 494 18.47 15.48 -17.09
CA TRP A 494 18.17 16.89 -16.84
C TRP A 494 19.38 17.72 -16.38
N PRO A 495 20.22 17.27 -15.43
CA PRO A 495 21.48 17.94 -15.14
C PRO A 495 22.39 18.02 -16.37
N ARG A 496 22.41 16.99 -17.23
CA ARG A 496 23.22 17.01 -18.46
C ARG A 496 22.71 18.05 -19.46
N LEU A 497 21.39 18.15 -19.62
CA LEU A 497 20.73 19.16 -20.44
C LEU A 497 21.12 20.58 -19.96
N MET A 498 20.98 20.83 -18.65
CA MET A 498 21.34 22.10 -18.02
C MET A 498 22.82 22.46 -18.19
N ALA A 499 23.72 21.47 -18.11
CA ALA A 499 25.15 21.71 -18.31
C ALA A 499 25.52 22.07 -19.76
N ALA A 500 24.77 21.54 -20.74
CA ALA A 500 25.09 21.67 -22.16
C ALA A 500 24.44 22.89 -22.82
N HIS A 501 23.28 23.35 -22.33
CA HIS A 501 22.43 24.32 -23.03
C HIS A 501 22.03 25.53 -22.18
N ASP A 502 22.60 25.71 -20.99
CA ASP A 502 22.27 26.81 -20.08
C ASP A 502 20.75 27.00 -19.94
N THR A 503 20.23 28.20 -20.21
CA THR A 503 18.80 28.51 -20.14
C THR A 503 18.07 28.40 -21.48
N ASP A 504 18.75 27.99 -22.55
CA ASP A 504 18.16 27.87 -23.90
C ASP A 504 17.30 26.60 -24.02
N GLN A 505 17.70 25.54 -23.33
CA GLN A 505 16.91 24.31 -23.19
C GLN A 505 16.69 24.00 -21.72
N LEU A 506 15.44 23.84 -21.33
CA LEU A 506 15.03 23.70 -19.94
C LEU A 506 14.55 22.27 -19.65
N PRO A 507 14.91 21.69 -18.50
CA PRO A 507 14.23 20.52 -17.97
C PRO A 507 12.71 20.70 -17.92
N PRO A 508 11.91 19.63 -18.03
CA PRO A 508 10.46 19.75 -18.16
C PRO A 508 9.73 20.21 -16.88
N ILE A 509 10.47 20.44 -15.79
CA ILE A 509 9.98 21.05 -14.54
C ILE A 509 10.09 22.59 -14.54
N LEU A 510 10.91 23.15 -15.44
CA LEU A 510 11.19 24.58 -15.57
C LEU A 510 10.45 25.16 -16.77
N HIS A 511 9.62 26.17 -16.54
CA HIS A 511 8.97 26.90 -17.61
C HIS A 511 9.73 28.19 -17.91
N ARG A 512 9.83 28.59 -19.20
CA ARG A 512 10.56 29.80 -19.62
C ARG A 512 10.08 31.09 -18.95
N LEU A 513 8.77 31.19 -18.69
CA LEU A 513 8.18 32.35 -18.02
C LEU A 513 8.58 32.48 -16.55
N GLN A 514 9.13 31.43 -15.95
CA GLN A 514 9.75 31.51 -14.62
C GLN A 514 11.05 32.32 -14.66
N LEU A 515 11.74 32.34 -15.80
CA LEU A 515 13.03 33.00 -15.99
C LEU A 515 12.91 34.37 -16.67
N SER A 516 11.69 34.84 -16.95
CA SER A 516 11.46 36.09 -17.71
C SER A 516 11.98 37.35 -17.00
N GLU A 517 12.14 37.29 -15.68
CA GLU A 517 12.62 38.39 -14.83
C GLU A 517 14.07 38.17 -14.37
N GLY A 518 14.77 37.19 -14.95
CA GLY A 518 16.09 36.75 -14.54
C GLY A 518 16.07 35.35 -13.90
N VAL A 519 17.27 34.77 -13.73
CA VAL A 519 17.43 33.45 -13.10
C VAL A 519 17.50 33.62 -11.59
N PRO A 520 16.56 33.03 -10.81
CA PRO A 520 16.61 33.07 -9.35
C PRO A 520 17.92 32.50 -8.79
N THR A 521 18.42 33.06 -7.68
CA THR A 521 19.70 32.65 -7.09
C THR A 521 19.82 31.14 -6.83
N PRO A 522 18.80 30.45 -6.27
CA PRO A 522 18.87 28.99 -6.09
C PRO A 522 19.10 28.22 -7.41
N LEU A 523 18.50 28.68 -8.51
CA LEU A 523 18.68 28.08 -9.83
C LEU A 523 20.04 28.44 -10.42
N ALA A 524 20.50 29.69 -10.30
CA ALA A 524 21.82 30.11 -10.78
C ALA A 524 22.96 29.32 -10.12
N ASN A 525 22.86 29.10 -8.80
CA ASN A 525 23.78 28.24 -8.06
C ASN A 525 23.70 26.78 -8.55
N CYS A 526 22.49 26.26 -8.74
CA CYS A 526 22.29 24.92 -9.29
C CYS A 526 22.95 24.75 -10.66
N TYR A 527 22.80 25.70 -11.58
CA TYR A 527 23.47 25.67 -12.89
C TYR A 527 24.99 25.62 -12.76
N THR A 528 25.56 26.42 -11.85
CA THR A 528 27.00 26.43 -11.58
C THR A 528 27.48 25.06 -11.08
N LEU A 529 26.78 24.47 -10.12
CA LEU A 529 27.11 23.16 -9.57
C LEU A 529 26.92 22.02 -10.58
N VAL A 530 25.90 22.11 -11.41
CA VAL A 530 25.64 21.16 -12.49
C VAL A 530 26.77 21.20 -13.53
N LYS A 531 27.28 22.39 -13.89
CA LYS A 531 28.45 22.52 -14.79
C LYS A 531 29.71 21.96 -14.16
N MET A 532 29.94 22.26 -12.87
CA MET A 532 31.04 21.70 -12.11
C MET A 532 30.97 20.16 -12.07
N TRP A 533 29.79 19.59 -11.86
CA TRP A 533 29.56 18.14 -11.96
C TRP A 533 29.72 17.60 -13.37
N ALA A 534 29.28 18.30 -14.42
CA ALA A 534 29.42 17.78 -15.77
C ALA A 534 30.89 17.75 -16.25
N GLY A 535 31.71 18.71 -15.80
CA GLY A 535 33.11 18.88 -16.20
C GLY A 535 34.16 18.34 -15.22
N HIS A 536 33.76 17.68 -14.13
CA HIS A 536 34.70 17.16 -13.13
C HIS A 536 35.62 16.08 -13.69
N THR A 537 36.82 15.96 -13.10
CA THR A 537 37.73 14.83 -13.31
C THR A 537 37.63 13.85 -12.14
N ASP A 538 38.12 12.62 -12.33
CA ASP A 538 38.05 11.56 -11.30
C ASP A 538 38.64 11.97 -9.94
N GLY A 539 39.74 12.74 -9.94
CA GLY A 539 40.37 13.24 -8.72
C GLY A 539 39.58 14.33 -7.98
N SER A 540 38.56 14.91 -8.61
CA SER A 540 37.72 15.99 -8.05
C SER A 540 36.32 15.53 -7.62
N ARG A 541 36.00 14.23 -7.72
CA ARG A 541 34.68 13.67 -7.41
C ARG A 541 34.19 14.02 -6.00
N SER A 542 35.03 13.88 -4.99
CA SER A 542 34.69 14.17 -3.59
C SER A 542 34.37 15.64 -3.39
N LEU A 543 35.20 16.54 -3.92
CA LEU A 543 35.00 17.99 -3.86
C LEU A 543 33.64 18.37 -4.48
N VAL A 544 33.34 17.86 -5.66
CA VAL A 544 32.07 18.14 -6.35
C VAL A 544 30.89 17.62 -5.53
N ARG A 545 30.96 16.38 -5.06
CA ARG A 545 29.93 15.77 -4.21
C ARG A 545 29.69 16.59 -2.95
N ASP A 546 30.74 16.98 -2.24
CA ASP A 546 30.67 17.69 -0.97
C ASP A 546 30.09 19.10 -1.16
N THR A 547 30.48 19.78 -2.23
CA THR A 547 29.95 21.10 -2.56
C THR A 547 28.46 21.03 -2.91
N ILE A 548 28.04 20.03 -3.69
CA ILE A 548 26.62 19.82 -4.00
C ILE A 548 25.84 19.47 -2.73
N LEU A 549 26.37 18.58 -1.89
CA LEU A 549 25.74 18.20 -0.63
C LEU A 549 25.57 19.41 0.30
N GLN A 550 26.58 20.27 0.39
CA GLN A 550 26.51 21.49 1.18
C GLN A 550 25.43 22.44 0.66
N GLU A 551 25.33 22.62 -0.66
CA GLU A 551 24.27 23.47 -1.23
C GLU A 551 22.88 22.88 -0.99
N VAL A 552 22.70 21.57 -1.17
CA VAL A 552 21.40 20.93 -0.87
C VAL A 552 21.00 21.16 0.59
N ARG A 553 21.93 20.98 1.55
CA ARG A 553 21.65 21.26 2.96
C ARG A 553 21.28 22.72 3.22
N ARG A 554 22.04 23.66 2.66
CA ARG A 554 21.74 25.09 2.75
C ARG A 554 20.34 25.41 2.23
N LEU A 555 19.98 24.87 1.07
CA LEU A 555 18.66 25.05 0.48
C LEU A 555 17.54 24.43 1.33
N LEU A 556 17.77 23.25 1.92
CA LEU A 556 16.83 22.61 2.83
C LEU A 556 16.62 23.44 4.11
N ASP A 557 17.67 24.05 4.66
CA ASP A 557 17.57 24.83 5.89
C ASP A 557 16.90 26.20 5.65
N GLU A 558 17.22 26.87 4.55
CA GLU A 558 16.79 28.26 4.28
C GLU A 558 15.43 28.39 3.59
N HIS A 559 14.86 27.31 3.02
CA HIS A 559 13.66 27.36 2.16
C HIS A 559 12.45 28.05 2.81
N SER A 560 12.33 27.99 4.13
CA SER A 560 11.23 28.59 4.90
C SER A 560 11.20 30.12 4.81
N SER A 561 12.35 30.75 4.53
CA SER A 561 12.51 32.21 4.42
C SER A 561 12.29 32.76 3.01
N TYR A 562 12.19 31.89 2.00
CA TYR A 562 12.14 32.29 0.60
C TYR A 562 10.75 32.75 0.16
N ASN A 563 10.73 33.72 -0.76
CA ASN A 563 9.50 34.11 -1.43
C ASN A 563 9.01 32.99 -2.37
N LYS A 564 7.78 33.12 -2.91
CA LYS A 564 7.16 32.06 -3.74
C LYS A 564 7.98 31.68 -4.99
N SER A 565 8.69 32.63 -5.60
CA SER A 565 9.50 32.39 -6.79
C SER A 565 10.79 31.64 -6.43
N ASP A 566 11.49 32.13 -5.40
CA ASP A 566 12.72 31.51 -4.89
C ASP A 566 12.46 30.13 -4.28
N LEU A 567 11.29 29.91 -3.67
CA LEU A 567 10.88 28.60 -3.16
C LEU A 567 10.69 27.58 -4.28
N LEU A 568 10.04 27.95 -5.40
CA LEU A 568 9.92 27.07 -6.56
C LEU A 568 11.29 26.76 -7.17
N ALA A 569 12.12 27.79 -7.35
CA ALA A 569 13.50 27.63 -7.81
C ALA A 569 14.31 26.70 -6.90
N THR A 570 14.15 26.85 -5.59
CA THR A 570 14.79 26.00 -4.57
C THR A 570 14.37 24.55 -4.68
N ALA A 571 13.06 24.29 -4.79
CA ALA A 571 12.53 22.94 -4.96
C ALA A 571 13.07 22.27 -6.24
N GLN A 572 13.10 23.01 -7.36
CA GLN A 572 13.67 22.52 -8.62
C GLN A 572 15.18 22.26 -8.52
N SER A 573 15.92 23.15 -7.87
CA SER A 573 17.36 22.97 -7.63
C SER A 573 17.64 21.76 -6.76
N ILE A 574 16.92 21.57 -5.65
CA ILE A 574 17.07 20.40 -4.79
C ILE A 574 16.81 19.11 -5.57
N LEU A 575 15.74 19.05 -6.38
CA LEU A 575 15.43 17.88 -7.21
C LEU A 575 16.58 17.52 -8.16
N VAL A 576 17.14 18.52 -8.86
CA VAL A 576 18.26 18.33 -9.80
C VAL A 576 19.53 17.90 -9.07
N LEU A 577 19.88 18.56 -7.97
CA LEU A 577 21.09 18.27 -7.20
C LEU A 577 21.00 16.92 -6.47
N LEU A 578 19.82 16.54 -5.95
CA LEU A 578 19.58 15.20 -5.40
C LEU A 578 19.69 14.13 -6.48
N THR A 579 19.19 14.39 -7.69
CA THR A 579 19.37 13.45 -8.81
C THR A 579 20.86 13.17 -9.06
N ILE A 580 21.72 14.20 -8.96
CA ILE A 580 23.18 14.04 -9.05
C ILE A 580 23.74 13.23 -7.88
N LEU A 581 23.38 13.58 -6.63
CA LEU A 581 23.92 12.93 -5.43
C LEU A 581 23.50 11.46 -5.30
N LEU A 582 22.27 11.13 -5.72
CA LEU A 582 21.69 9.80 -5.59
C LEU A 582 22.07 8.87 -6.75
N PHE A 583 22.21 9.41 -7.97
CA PHE A 583 22.36 8.58 -9.18
C PHE A 583 23.51 8.99 -10.12
N GLY A 584 24.18 10.13 -9.88
CA GLY A 584 25.04 10.81 -10.85
C GLY A 584 26.55 10.60 -10.70
N ILE A 585 27.07 10.14 -9.56
CA ILE A 585 28.52 10.13 -9.25
C ILE A 585 29.03 8.68 -9.11
N GLY A 586 29.17 7.96 -10.24
CA GLY A 586 29.69 6.58 -10.24
C GLY A 586 28.85 5.57 -9.43
N GLN A 587 29.13 4.27 -9.54
CA GLN A 587 28.42 3.27 -8.71
C GLN A 587 28.98 3.15 -7.28
N THR A 588 30.17 3.70 -7.01
CA THR A 588 30.91 3.50 -5.76
C THR A 588 30.91 4.71 -4.80
N ASP A 589 30.51 5.90 -5.28
CA ASP A 589 30.62 7.17 -4.53
C ASP A 589 29.26 7.85 -4.26
N ASN A 590 28.15 7.13 -4.46
CA ASN A 590 26.83 7.61 -4.04
C ASN A 590 26.79 7.84 -2.51
N LEU A 591 25.89 8.72 -2.07
CA LEU A 591 25.63 8.89 -0.64
C LEU A 591 25.27 7.55 0.00
N ARG A 592 25.79 7.32 1.20
CA ARG A 592 25.50 6.11 1.98
C ARG A 592 24.30 6.38 2.88
N HIS A 593 23.49 5.35 3.09
CA HIS A 593 22.46 5.34 4.12
C HIS A 593 23.06 5.65 5.52
N PRO A 594 22.42 6.47 6.37
CA PRO A 594 21.10 7.11 6.22
C PRO A 594 21.13 8.53 5.62
N VAL A 595 22.26 9.00 5.09
CA VAL A 595 22.40 10.41 4.66
C VAL A 595 21.50 10.73 3.47
N ASP A 596 21.42 9.85 2.49
CA ASP A 596 20.52 9.98 1.34
C ASP A 596 19.04 10.00 1.77
N ALA A 597 18.64 9.10 2.65
CA ALA A 597 17.31 9.05 3.23
C ALA A 597 16.94 10.35 3.97
N GLN A 598 17.86 10.90 4.79
CA GLN A 598 17.66 12.18 5.48
C GLN A 598 17.45 13.35 4.51
N LEU A 599 18.19 13.38 3.39
CA LEU A 599 18.01 14.42 2.38
C LEU A 599 16.66 14.30 1.65
N LEU A 600 16.21 13.08 1.36
CA LEU A 600 14.88 12.83 0.81
C LEU A 600 13.78 13.26 1.77
N VAL A 601 13.95 12.96 3.07
CA VAL A 601 13.06 13.45 4.14
C VAL A 601 13.09 14.98 4.26
N GLY A 602 14.24 15.63 4.10
CA GLY A 602 14.30 17.09 4.09
C GLY A 602 13.59 17.69 2.88
N ALA A 603 13.73 17.07 1.70
CA ALA A 603 13.07 17.51 0.48
C ALA A 603 11.54 17.49 0.59
N TRP A 604 10.99 16.68 1.50
CA TRP A 604 9.58 16.67 1.82
C TRP A 604 9.08 17.97 2.44
N ASP A 605 9.80 18.54 3.40
CA ASP A 605 9.39 19.81 4.00
C ASP A 605 9.29 20.91 2.93
N VAL A 606 10.21 20.89 1.95
CA VAL A 606 10.18 21.78 0.78
C VAL A 606 8.98 21.52 -0.12
N LYS A 607 8.66 20.25 -0.43
CA LYS A 607 7.46 19.89 -1.22
C LYS A 607 6.18 20.38 -0.53
N HIS A 608 6.09 20.18 0.79
CA HIS A 608 4.94 20.59 1.58
C HIS A 608 4.78 22.12 1.56
N HIS A 609 5.87 22.85 1.80
CA HIS A 609 5.86 24.31 1.73
C HIS A 609 5.48 24.80 0.32
N LEU A 610 6.05 24.20 -0.74
CA LEU A 610 5.71 24.54 -2.12
C LEU A 610 4.22 24.30 -2.42
N ALA A 611 3.67 23.16 -2.01
CA ALA A 611 2.25 22.81 -2.18
C ALA A 611 1.33 23.80 -1.44
N ALA A 612 1.70 24.20 -0.22
CA ALA A 612 0.96 25.17 0.58
C ALA A 612 0.84 26.55 -0.10
N THR A 613 1.73 26.88 -1.04
CA THR A 613 1.62 28.12 -1.84
C THR A 613 0.61 28.07 -2.98
N GLY A 614 -0.14 26.97 -3.10
CA GLY A 614 -1.21 26.78 -4.07
C GLY A 614 -0.80 25.97 -5.30
N LEU A 615 -1.63 24.97 -5.62
CA LEU A 615 -1.48 24.05 -6.75
C LEU A 615 -2.67 24.06 -7.72
N PHE A 616 -3.67 24.92 -7.50
CA PHE A 616 -4.87 25.01 -8.31
C PHE A 616 -5.09 26.44 -8.77
N LEU A 617 -5.62 26.58 -9.99
CA LEU A 617 -6.14 27.84 -10.50
C LEU A 617 -7.65 27.74 -10.58
N GLU A 618 -8.31 28.82 -10.19
CA GLU A 618 -9.77 28.94 -10.27
C GLU A 618 -10.24 28.81 -11.72
N GLN A 619 -9.51 29.40 -12.67
CA GLN A 619 -9.86 29.35 -14.09
C GLN A 619 -9.80 27.93 -14.65
N GLU A 620 -8.84 27.11 -14.23
CA GLU A 620 -8.77 25.69 -14.62
C GLU A 620 -9.96 24.90 -14.05
N SER A 621 -10.41 25.24 -12.85
CA SER A 621 -11.57 24.60 -12.20
C SER A 621 -12.88 25.00 -12.89
N ASN A 622 -12.96 26.25 -13.34
CA ASN A 622 -14.13 26.81 -14.03
C ASN A 622 -14.08 26.60 -15.56
N GLN A 623 -13.11 25.84 -16.08
CA GLN A 623 -12.90 25.63 -17.52
C GLN A 623 -12.81 26.93 -18.34
N THR A 624 -12.07 27.90 -17.83
CA THR A 624 -11.80 29.19 -18.49
C THR A 624 -10.29 29.39 -18.69
N ILE A 625 -9.92 30.35 -19.53
CA ILE A 625 -8.51 30.62 -19.85
C ILE A 625 -7.82 31.29 -18.65
N PRO A 626 -6.80 30.67 -18.02
CA PRO A 626 -6.05 31.28 -16.93
C PRO A 626 -5.06 32.35 -17.43
N PRO A 627 -4.60 33.26 -16.55
CA PRO A 627 -3.46 34.12 -16.86
C PRO A 627 -2.21 33.27 -17.16
N TRP A 628 -1.62 33.45 -18.35
CA TRP A 628 -0.60 32.54 -18.89
C TRP A 628 0.61 32.36 -17.96
N LYS A 629 1.14 33.45 -17.41
CA LYS A 629 2.27 33.38 -16.47
C LYS A 629 1.91 32.62 -15.19
N GLN A 630 0.70 32.78 -14.66
CA GLN A 630 0.26 32.07 -13.45
C GLN A 630 0.08 30.57 -13.74
N TRP A 631 -0.53 30.24 -14.88
CA TRP A 631 -0.66 28.86 -15.36
C TRP A 631 0.69 28.17 -15.50
N ALA A 632 1.66 28.84 -16.11
CA ALA A 632 3.01 28.32 -16.26
C ALA A 632 3.68 28.03 -14.91
N ILE A 633 3.59 28.96 -13.96
CA ILE A 633 4.19 28.80 -12.63
C ILE A 633 3.51 27.68 -11.83
N VAL A 634 2.18 27.61 -11.81
CA VAL A 634 1.44 26.55 -11.10
C VAL A 634 1.70 25.18 -11.75
N SER A 635 1.75 25.12 -13.09
CA SER A 635 2.10 23.90 -13.82
C SER A 635 3.55 23.47 -13.54
N SER A 636 4.50 24.40 -13.45
CA SER A 636 5.87 24.11 -12.97
C SER A 636 5.88 23.52 -11.57
N LYS A 637 5.12 24.08 -10.61
CA LYS A 637 5.01 23.52 -9.25
C LYS A 637 4.52 22.07 -9.28
N ARG A 638 3.44 21.79 -10.01
CA ARG A 638 2.88 20.43 -10.16
C ARG A 638 3.93 19.47 -10.73
N ARG A 639 4.58 19.84 -11.83
CA ARG A 639 5.64 19.05 -12.47
C ARG A 639 6.81 18.80 -11.52
N THR A 640 7.25 19.80 -10.75
CA THR A 640 8.30 19.63 -9.73
C THR A 640 7.89 18.66 -8.63
N ILE A 641 6.68 18.78 -8.08
CA ILE A 641 6.17 17.88 -7.04
C ILE A 641 6.06 16.46 -7.57
N ILE A 642 5.48 16.26 -8.76
CA ILE A 642 5.37 14.95 -9.39
C ILE A 642 6.78 14.36 -9.61
N ALA A 643 7.72 15.14 -10.13
CA ALA A 643 9.09 14.68 -10.36
C ALA A 643 9.83 14.27 -9.07
N PHE A 644 9.58 14.94 -7.93
CA PHE A 644 10.08 14.48 -6.64
C PHE A 644 9.55 13.09 -6.27
N HIS A 645 8.27 12.82 -6.52
CA HIS A 645 7.71 11.49 -6.26
C HIS A 645 8.38 10.41 -7.11
N HIS A 646 8.71 10.70 -8.38
CA HIS A 646 9.46 9.77 -9.23
C HIS A 646 10.90 9.54 -8.76
N LEU A 647 11.59 10.59 -8.30
CA LEU A 647 12.92 10.48 -7.69
C LEU A 647 12.87 9.53 -6.49
N GLU A 648 11.91 9.75 -5.60
CA GLU A 648 11.71 8.96 -4.37
C GLU A 648 11.33 7.50 -4.68
N TRP A 649 10.40 7.30 -5.61
CA TRP A 649 9.95 5.98 -6.06
C TRP A 649 11.13 5.18 -6.62
N ALA A 650 11.92 5.80 -7.51
CA ALA A 650 13.08 5.17 -8.10
C ALA A 650 14.16 4.84 -7.07
N TRP A 651 14.44 5.78 -6.14
CA TRP A 651 15.39 5.54 -5.05
C TRP A 651 14.93 4.41 -4.12
N SER A 652 13.64 4.35 -3.80
CA SER A 652 13.07 3.35 -2.89
C SER A 652 13.21 1.94 -3.47
N ILE A 653 12.83 1.74 -4.74
CA ILE A 653 12.99 0.45 -5.43
C ILE A 653 14.46 0.02 -5.49
N LEU A 654 15.35 0.97 -5.81
CA LEU A 654 16.77 0.70 -5.94
C LEU A 654 17.38 0.16 -4.63
N HIS A 655 16.92 0.68 -3.50
CA HIS A 655 17.44 0.35 -2.17
C HIS A 655 16.59 -0.66 -1.39
N GLY A 656 15.49 -1.16 -1.98
CA GLY A 656 14.61 -2.15 -1.34
C GLY A 656 13.70 -1.58 -0.25
N TYR A 657 13.38 -0.29 -0.33
CA TYR A 657 12.34 0.34 0.50
C TYR A 657 10.96 0.17 -0.15
N PRO A 658 9.89 0.12 0.66
CA PRO A 658 8.52 0.14 0.15
C PRO A 658 8.28 1.34 -0.78
N THR A 659 7.69 1.08 -1.94
CA THR A 659 7.24 2.15 -2.85
C THR A 659 5.94 2.73 -2.34
N LEU A 660 5.85 4.05 -2.30
CA LEU A 660 4.66 4.76 -1.87
C LEU A 660 3.88 5.20 -3.09
N THR A 661 2.58 5.01 -3.00
CA THR A 661 1.65 5.29 -4.06
C THR A 661 1.08 6.69 -3.86
N CYS A 662 1.27 7.56 -4.85
CA CYS A 662 1.06 9.01 -4.69
C CYS A 662 -0.39 9.42 -4.98
N PHE A 663 -1.37 8.78 -4.33
CA PHE A 663 -2.79 9.11 -4.50
C PHE A 663 -3.14 10.53 -4.11
N GLU A 664 -2.37 11.14 -3.22
CA GLU A 664 -2.48 12.54 -2.84
C GLU A 664 -2.38 13.49 -4.05
N LEU A 665 -1.75 13.04 -5.14
CA LEU A 665 -1.65 13.80 -6.39
C LEU A 665 -2.86 13.61 -7.30
N GLY A 666 -3.75 12.67 -6.99
CA GLY A 666 -4.88 12.25 -7.84
C GLY A 666 -5.72 13.40 -8.40
N PRO A 667 -6.13 14.39 -7.59
CA PRO A 667 -6.95 15.50 -8.09
C PRO A 667 -6.19 16.53 -8.94
N LEU A 668 -4.85 16.46 -8.98
CA LEU A 668 -4.06 17.35 -9.84
C LEU A 668 -4.30 17.04 -11.32
N PRO A 669 -4.34 18.07 -12.18
CA PRO A 669 -4.22 17.87 -13.62
C PRO A 669 -2.93 17.12 -13.96
N ALA A 670 -3.02 16.17 -14.87
CA ALA A 670 -1.86 15.60 -15.53
C ALA A 670 -1.05 16.68 -16.27
N PRO A 671 0.23 16.45 -16.57
CA PRO A 671 1.05 17.41 -17.29
C PRO A 671 0.35 17.93 -18.55
N ALA A 672 0.37 19.25 -18.68
CA ALA A 672 -0.23 19.94 -19.80
C ALA A 672 0.36 19.48 -21.15
N PRO A 673 -0.41 19.65 -22.25
CA PRO A 673 0.02 19.32 -23.60
C PRO A 673 1.33 19.99 -23.98
N ARG A 674 2.16 19.27 -24.75
CA ARG A 674 3.47 19.73 -25.20
C ARG A 674 3.44 21.08 -25.90
N TYR A 675 2.42 21.33 -26.74
CA TYR A 675 2.31 22.57 -27.51
C TYR A 675 1.93 23.78 -26.63
N LEU A 676 1.11 23.59 -25.59
CA LEU A 676 0.82 24.65 -24.61
C LEU A 676 2.03 24.95 -23.73
N TRP A 677 2.75 23.91 -23.31
CA TRP A 677 3.94 24.04 -22.45
C TRP A 677 5.12 24.75 -23.14
N ARG A 678 5.27 24.57 -24.46
CA ARG A 678 6.40 25.11 -25.23
C ARG A 678 6.13 26.46 -25.91
N GLU A 679 4.91 26.94 -25.88
CA GLU A 679 4.53 28.19 -26.54
C GLU A 679 5.33 29.38 -25.98
N THR A 680 5.53 30.38 -26.83
CA THR A 680 6.43 31.50 -26.64
C THR A 680 5.72 32.85 -26.80
N ASN A 681 4.50 32.82 -27.35
CA ASN A 681 3.67 33.99 -27.59
C ASN A 681 2.33 33.89 -26.85
N GLU A 682 1.99 34.88 -26.02
CA GLU A 682 0.78 34.86 -25.19
C GLU A 682 -0.51 34.82 -26.01
N LYS A 683 -0.56 35.52 -27.16
CA LYS A 683 -1.75 35.53 -28.01
C LYS A 683 -1.96 34.16 -28.66
N ALA A 684 -0.87 33.54 -29.12
CA ALA A 684 -0.92 32.18 -29.65
C ALA A 684 -1.32 31.17 -28.56
N TRP A 685 -0.75 31.30 -27.36
CA TRP A 685 -1.07 30.44 -26.22
C TRP A 685 -2.56 30.51 -25.84
N LYS A 686 -3.13 31.72 -25.74
CA LYS A 686 -4.56 31.90 -25.45
C LYS A 686 -5.46 31.23 -26.49
N ARG A 687 -5.13 31.37 -27.77
CA ARG A 687 -5.86 30.70 -28.87
C ARG A 687 -5.76 29.18 -28.77
N LEU A 688 -4.57 28.64 -28.49
CA LEU A 688 -4.36 27.21 -28.33
C LEU A 688 -5.07 26.65 -27.08
N TYR A 689 -5.08 27.40 -25.99
CA TYR A 689 -5.76 27.00 -24.75
C TYR A 689 -7.28 26.99 -24.94
N ASP A 690 -7.83 27.97 -25.66
CA ASP A 690 -9.24 28.01 -26.02
C ASP A 690 -9.65 26.79 -26.86
N GLU A 691 -8.84 26.43 -27.86
CA GLU A 691 -9.06 25.21 -28.64
C GLU A 691 -9.00 23.94 -27.77
N TRP A 692 -8.00 23.87 -26.88
CA TRP A 692 -7.85 22.75 -25.95
C TRP A 692 -9.05 22.62 -25.00
N LEU A 693 -9.61 23.72 -24.49
CA LEU A 693 -10.85 23.69 -23.69
C LEU A 693 -12.04 23.12 -24.46
N ARG A 694 -12.16 23.41 -25.76
CA ARG A 694 -13.24 22.86 -26.60
C ARG A 694 -13.09 21.34 -26.82
N GLN A 695 -11.86 20.85 -26.86
CA GLN A 695 -11.56 19.42 -26.94
C GLN A 695 -11.80 18.72 -25.59
N TRP A 696 -11.42 19.35 -24.48
CA TRP A 696 -11.51 18.82 -23.12
C TRP A 696 -12.73 19.33 -22.34
N LYS A 697 -13.94 19.13 -22.90
CA LYS A 697 -15.21 19.63 -22.33
C LYS A 697 -15.51 19.09 -20.93
N ASP A 698 -15.10 17.87 -20.63
CA ASP A 698 -15.28 17.24 -19.31
C ASP A 698 -14.13 17.54 -18.34
N GLY A 699 -13.27 18.51 -18.70
CA GLY A 699 -12.14 18.94 -17.91
C GLY A 699 -10.84 18.17 -18.22
N SER A 700 -9.73 18.75 -17.75
CA SER A 700 -8.36 18.23 -17.93
C SER A 700 -8.23 16.78 -17.48
N TYR A 701 -7.45 15.98 -18.20
CA TYR A 701 -6.98 14.68 -17.71
C TYR A 701 -6.31 14.83 -16.33
N LYS A 702 -6.64 13.96 -15.38
CA LYS A 702 -6.20 14.01 -13.98
C LYS A 702 -5.15 12.93 -13.71
N MET A 703 -4.31 13.18 -12.71
CA MET A 703 -3.35 12.18 -12.23
C MET A 703 -4.03 10.90 -11.76
N ALA A 704 -5.24 11.00 -11.19
CA ALA A 704 -6.02 9.84 -10.77
C ALA A 704 -6.36 8.88 -11.93
N GLU A 705 -6.59 9.43 -13.14
CA GLU A 705 -6.99 8.64 -14.32
C GLU A 705 -5.87 7.68 -14.78
N PHE A 706 -4.58 7.98 -14.51
CA PHE A 706 -3.49 7.02 -14.76
C PHE A 706 -3.63 5.73 -13.96
N PHE A 707 -4.25 5.78 -12.77
CA PHE A 707 -4.49 4.58 -11.98
C PHE A 707 -5.63 3.74 -12.54
N GLU A 708 -6.48 4.28 -13.42
CA GLU A 708 -7.58 3.54 -14.04
C GLU A 708 -7.17 2.77 -15.29
N ILE A 709 -5.99 3.06 -15.85
CA ILE A 709 -5.47 2.38 -17.04
C ILE A 709 -5.24 0.89 -16.74
N ASN A 710 -6.04 0.03 -17.37
CA ASN A 710 -6.01 -1.41 -17.15
C ASN A 710 -4.73 -2.05 -17.71
N PRO A 711 -4.19 -3.10 -17.06
CA PRO A 711 -3.07 -3.86 -17.60
C PRO A 711 -3.44 -4.51 -18.95
N GLY A 712 -2.82 -4.07 -20.03
CA GLY A 712 -3.12 -4.49 -21.41
C GLY A 712 -2.56 -3.49 -22.42
N GLY A 713 -2.83 -3.71 -23.72
CA GLY A 713 -2.45 -2.77 -24.78
C GLY A 713 -3.54 -1.75 -25.15
N SER A 714 -4.73 -1.87 -24.57
CA SER A 714 -5.87 -0.98 -24.84
C SER A 714 -5.91 0.18 -23.86
N LEU A 715 -6.12 1.40 -24.37
CA LEU A 715 -6.38 2.61 -23.61
C LEU A 715 -7.82 3.06 -23.85
N ASP A 716 -8.43 3.76 -22.89
CA ASP A 716 -9.67 4.47 -23.14
C ASP A 716 -9.42 5.75 -23.97
N GLU A 717 -10.47 6.27 -24.60
CA GLU A 717 -10.38 7.41 -25.52
C GLU A 717 -9.75 8.66 -24.87
N ARG A 718 -10.00 8.92 -23.58
CA ARG A 718 -9.43 10.08 -22.89
C ARG A 718 -7.94 9.88 -22.62
N SER A 719 -7.55 8.69 -22.20
CA SER A 719 -6.14 8.31 -22.06
C SER A 719 -5.38 8.42 -23.38
N GLU A 720 -5.97 7.94 -24.49
CA GLU A 720 -5.38 8.05 -25.84
C GLU A 720 -5.23 9.52 -26.26
N MET A 721 -6.27 10.32 -26.03
CA MET A 721 -6.27 11.75 -26.35
C MET A 721 -5.19 12.51 -25.56
N TRP A 722 -5.06 12.26 -24.25
CA TRP A 722 -3.99 12.86 -23.45
C TRP A 722 -2.61 12.40 -23.91
N LEU A 723 -2.43 11.10 -24.14
CA LEU A 723 -1.15 10.53 -24.54
C LEU A 723 -0.68 11.06 -25.90
N ALA A 724 -1.62 11.34 -26.83
CA ALA A 724 -1.31 11.93 -28.13
C ALA A 724 -0.69 13.33 -28.06
N GLU A 725 -0.95 14.08 -26.97
CA GLU A 725 -0.45 15.44 -26.78
C GLU A 725 0.60 15.58 -25.66
N ALA A 726 0.90 14.49 -24.96
CA ALA A 726 1.86 14.44 -23.87
C ALA A 726 3.28 14.85 -24.30
N ASP A 727 4.01 15.50 -23.39
CA ASP A 727 5.43 15.79 -23.56
C ASP A 727 6.31 14.67 -22.98
N GLU A 728 7.63 14.85 -23.05
CA GLU A 728 8.60 13.86 -22.57
C GLU A 728 8.45 13.55 -21.07
N PHE A 729 7.94 14.50 -20.28
CA PHE A 729 7.64 14.29 -18.87
C PHE A 729 6.36 13.47 -18.69
N GLY A 730 5.30 13.78 -19.44
CA GLY A 730 4.09 12.97 -19.48
C GLY A 730 4.36 11.51 -19.89
N MET A 731 5.19 11.30 -20.91
CA MET A 731 5.60 9.95 -21.33
C MET A 731 6.35 9.18 -20.23
N MET A 732 7.15 9.89 -19.40
CA MET A 732 7.78 9.28 -18.23
C MET A 732 6.73 8.82 -17.20
N LEU A 733 5.67 9.60 -16.97
CA LEU A 733 4.58 9.23 -16.05
C LEU A 733 3.85 7.97 -16.54
N MET A 734 3.56 7.89 -17.84
CA MET A 734 2.86 6.76 -18.44
C MET A 734 3.62 5.42 -18.27
N ALA A 735 4.96 5.48 -18.22
CA ALA A 735 5.79 4.29 -18.01
C ALA A 735 5.60 3.64 -16.63
N GLU A 736 5.04 4.37 -15.67
CA GLU A 736 4.75 3.92 -14.30
C GLU A 736 3.30 3.45 -14.10
N GLY A 737 2.55 3.22 -15.19
CA GLY A 737 1.17 2.71 -15.15
C GLY A 737 1.02 1.37 -14.41
N LYS A 738 -0.23 1.07 -13.97
CA LYS A 738 -0.62 -0.07 -13.10
C LYS A 738 0.34 -1.25 -13.19
N TYR A 739 1.27 -1.32 -12.25
CA TYR A 739 2.15 -2.46 -12.10
C TYR A 739 1.37 -3.61 -11.43
N LYS A 740 1.46 -4.83 -12.01
CA LYS A 740 0.83 -6.07 -11.49
C LYS A 740 1.62 -6.70 -10.31
N GLY A 741 2.17 -5.87 -9.45
CA GLY A 741 2.69 -6.22 -8.12
C GLY A 741 2.25 -5.15 -7.12
N PRO A 742 2.40 -5.35 -5.80
CA PRO A 742 1.61 -4.65 -4.80
C PRO A 742 1.91 -3.15 -4.79
N LEU A 743 1.16 -2.40 -5.59
CA LEU A 743 0.81 -1.02 -5.32
C LEU A 743 -0.25 -1.12 -4.22
N VAL A 744 0.20 -0.86 -3.00
CA VAL A 744 -0.60 -0.92 -1.78
C VAL A 744 -1.69 0.13 -1.92
N PHE A 745 -2.92 -0.33 -2.16
CA PHE A 745 -4.10 0.47 -1.94
C PHE A 745 -5.22 -0.24 -1.21
N THR A 746 -5.75 0.60 -0.34
CA THR A 746 -6.75 0.43 0.69
C THR A 746 -8.11 0.02 0.12
N VAL A 747 -8.88 -0.79 0.86
CA VAL A 747 -10.35 -0.70 1.10
C VAL A 747 -10.79 -1.91 1.96
N LEU A 748 -11.32 -1.65 3.17
CA LEU A 748 -12.55 -2.19 3.82
C LEU A 748 -12.53 -1.73 5.30
N CYS A 749 -13.56 -1.23 5.98
CA CYS A 749 -15.02 -1.17 5.78
C CYS A 749 -15.55 0.04 6.58
N LEU A 750 -16.59 0.70 6.08
CA LEU A 750 -17.89 0.79 6.75
C LEU A 750 -19.01 0.82 5.72
#